data_AF-A0A9E3GWU8-F1
#
_entry.id   AF-A0A9E3GWU8-F1
#
_cell.length_a   1.000
_cell.length_b   1.000
_cell.length_c   1.000
_cell.angle_alpha   90.00
_cell.angle_beta   90.00
_cell.angle_gamma   90.00
#
_symmetry.space_group_name_H-M   'P 1'
#
loop_
_entity.id
_entity.type
_entity.pdbx_description
1 polymer ?
#
loop_
_entity_poly.entity_id
_entity_poly.type
_entity_poly.pdbx_seq_one_letter_code
_entity_poly.pdbx_strand_id
1 'polypeptide(L)'
;MLAAVQLLPFAFRLAELDLAYRQEKVGALPWRMIATMVVPDAFGNPAEKVFYGFRNYVEINAFAGATVVVLAVAGLALGGASRVPRGLRWFLAGAIAVCIALIFVGGAPLAAFQRIPVIGPNGIGRLRSLLALFVALEAAVGVDALARGVDDRRRVVALGVGIAAVGIGTALLLGSVARTAEAAGRGAYFADQLVLPAVVGAAAVLLVLAATVVQRATGRTVLLAILGALVVLESVTFARSFLPRIDRDLFYPETPVHAYLADALGPDRFLADGFTMVPGSTLVYGLRSATAHSLTPAPYADLLEAVDPTVFDRSRTYPVLHPTPALPASPALDRLGVTHVVADPDTPVAGVAEVVAPASGQEDVPAGSRLVAEVPSGPARAVRLELGSPVAPGTATWLEVELVAADGEVLAGGRRRVLARTPAGPIDIALDRSPDTEARGPWSLHVRVDAPAGGLLLGTSAPGTPAVTLVRPSDDGLRVAFADGATVYELEDAPGRFRWAGRAVVERDPARRVERVTGGETPADTVVLSADPPAGAPPGRGGTATIEVVDAGGDELRVEVDAASDGYLVVADTIQDGWMASVDGDPAPLLDADHAFVAVPVPAGEHVVDLRYVPRGWTAGLVLSGVAALVLIGAAVTGWRRRRA
;
A
#
# COMPACT_ATOMS: atom_id res chain seq x y z
N MET A 1 -23.15 10.11 18.70
CA MET A 1 -24.33 9.36 18.22
C MET A 1 -24.58 9.55 16.73
N LEU A 2 -24.53 10.77 16.17
CA LEU A 2 -24.68 10.97 14.71
C LEU A 2 -23.72 10.13 13.85
N ALA A 3 -22.47 9.93 14.29
CA ALA A 3 -21.49 9.11 13.59
C ALA A 3 -21.58 7.61 13.95
N ALA A 4 -22.59 7.16 14.72
CA ALA A 4 -22.67 5.77 15.18
C ALA A 4 -22.79 4.77 14.03
N VAL A 5 -23.49 5.13 12.94
CA VAL A 5 -23.57 4.33 11.70
C VAL A 5 -22.20 3.97 11.11
N GLN A 6 -21.17 4.81 11.33
CA GLN A 6 -19.80 4.51 10.91
C GLN A 6 -18.96 3.93 12.06
N LEU A 7 -19.09 4.50 13.26
CA LEU A 7 -18.23 4.14 14.40
C LEU A 7 -18.51 2.74 14.96
N LEU A 8 -19.75 2.26 14.93
CA LEU A 8 -20.09 0.94 15.45
C LEU A 8 -19.51 -0.18 14.57
N PRO A 9 -19.79 -0.22 13.25
CA PRO A 9 -19.13 -1.20 12.37
C PRO A 9 -17.61 -1.15 12.44
N PHE A 10 -17.05 0.07 12.48
CA PHE A 10 -15.61 0.24 12.63
C PHE A 10 -15.08 -0.34 13.95
N ALA A 11 -15.78 -0.14 15.08
CA ALA A 11 -15.36 -0.65 16.37
C ALA A 11 -15.40 -2.18 16.44
N PHE A 12 -16.45 -2.81 15.86
CA PHE A 12 -16.51 -4.26 15.74
C PHE A 12 -15.35 -4.78 14.89
N ARG A 13 -15.13 -4.18 13.72
CA ARG A 13 -14.02 -4.59 12.87
C ARG A 13 -12.66 -4.40 13.53
N LEU A 14 -12.47 -3.33 14.29
CA LEU A 14 -11.22 -3.06 15.00
C LEU A 14 -10.91 -4.11 16.07
N ALA A 15 -11.93 -4.71 16.68
CA ALA A 15 -11.76 -5.74 17.70
C ALA A 15 -11.24 -7.08 17.15
N GLU A 16 -11.41 -7.32 15.84
CA GLU A 16 -10.99 -8.54 15.14
C GLU A 16 -9.55 -8.44 14.61
N LEU A 17 -8.96 -7.25 14.62
CA LEU A 17 -7.65 -6.99 14.05
C LEU A 17 -6.55 -7.18 15.11
N ASP A 18 -5.52 -7.93 14.76
CA ASP A 18 -4.29 -7.94 15.55
C ASP A 18 -3.55 -6.61 15.37
N LEU A 19 -3.52 -5.80 16.43
CA LEU A 19 -2.76 -4.56 16.50
C LEU A 19 -1.59 -4.65 17.49
N ALA A 20 -1.29 -5.84 18.03
CA ALA A 20 -0.20 -6.04 18.98
C ALA A 20 1.16 -5.71 18.36
N TYR A 21 1.33 -5.96 17.05
CA TYR A 21 2.55 -5.57 16.34
C TYR A 21 2.81 -4.05 16.33
N ARG A 22 1.79 -3.22 16.55
CA ARG A 22 1.92 -1.75 16.60
C ARG A 22 2.32 -1.23 17.98
N GLN A 23 2.63 -2.10 18.95
CA GLN A 23 2.98 -1.66 20.29
C GLN A 23 4.37 -1.02 20.41
N GLU A 24 5.16 -0.98 19.33
CA GLU A 24 6.39 -0.20 19.31
C GLU A 24 6.08 1.31 19.43
N LYS A 25 6.34 1.86 20.62
CA LYS A 25 6.01 3.24 20.93
C LYS A 25 6.98 4.18 20.21
N VAL A 26 6.45 4.91 19.24
CA VAL A 26 7.15 6.06 18.68
C VAL A 26 7.24 7.14 19.76
N GLY A 27 8.47 7.46 20.17
CA GLY A 27 8.75 8.58 21.08
C GLY A 27 8.39 9.93 20.47
N ALA A 28 8.60 11.00 21.24
CA ALA A 28 8.47 12.35 20.72
C ALA A 28 9.41 12.57 19.53
N LEU A 29 8.96 13.38 18.57
CA LEU A 29 9.82 13.85 17.50
C LEU A 29 10.94 14.73 18.07
N PRO A 30 12.12 14.78 17.42
CA PRO A 30 13.14 15.74 17.78
C PRO A 30 12.57 17.16 17.79
N TRP A 31 12.76 17.91 18.88
CA TRP A 31 12.18 19.25 19.04
C TRP A 31 12.53 20.23 17.91
N ARG A 32 13.68 20.02 17.25
CA ARG A 32 14.11 20.81 16.09
C ARG A 32 13.13 20.73 14.91
N MET A 33 12.33 19.65 14.83
CA MET A 33 11.32 19.45 13.80
C MET A 33 10.16 20.45 13.88
N ILE A 34 9.99 21.16 15.01
CA ILE A 34 9.06 22.31 15.13
C ILE A 34 9.36 23.36 14.04
N ALA A 35 10.62 23.48 13.60
CA ALA A 35 11.01 24.43 12.56
C ALA A 35 10.21 24.23 11.25
N THR A 36 9.75 23.01 10.98
CA THR A 36 8.93 22.69 9.79
C THR A 36 7.57 23.37 9.79
N MET A 37 7.07 23.86 10.94
CA MET A 37 5.85 24.66 11.00
C MET A 37 5.95 25.96 10.19
N VAL A 38 7.16 26.52 10.09
CA VAL A 38 7.42 27.81 9.41
C VAL A 38 8.29 27.60 8.16
N VAL A 39 9.28 26.70 8.22
CA VAL A 39 10.20 26.40 7.12
C VAL A 39 10.05 24.90 6.77
N PRO A 40 9.12 24.53 5.87
CA PRO A 40 8.76 23.13 5.64
C PRO A 40 9.95 22.26 5.19
N ASP A 41 10.83 22.82 4.36
CA ASP A 41 12.02 22.15 3.81
C ASP A 41 13.29 22.39 4.66
N ALA A 42 13.13 22.75 5.94
CA ALA A 42 14.23 22.98 6.87
C ALA A 42 15.23 21.82 6.94
N PHE A 43 14.80 20.59 6.67
CA PHE A 43 15.60 19.36 6.68
C PHE A 43 15.73 18.72 5.28
N GLY A 44 15.61 19.53 4.23
CA GLY A 44 15.70 19.08 2.84
C GLY A 44 14.35 18.61 2.28
N ASN A 45 14.29 18.50 0.95
CA ASN A 45 13.12 18.02 0.23
C ASN A 45 13.44 16.70 -0.52
N PRO A 46 12.66 15.62 -0.35
CA PRO A 46 12.91 14.34 -1.03
C PRO A 46 12.72 14.44 -2.54
N ALA A 47 11.85 15.34 -3.05
CA ALA A 47 11.68 15.56 -4.48
C ALA A 47 12.96 16.08 -5.16
N GLU A 48 13.80 16.76 -4.38
CA GLU A 48 15.08 17.31 -4.82
C GLU A 48 16.28 16.39 -4.47
N LYS A 49 16.01 15.22 -3.86
CA LYS A 49 17.03 14.24 -3.41
C LYS A 49 18.04 14.83 -2.41
N VAL A 50 17.63 15.81 -1.62
CA VAL A 50 18.48 16.48 -0.61
C VAL A 50 17.95 16.34 0.82
N PHE A 51 16.98 15.46 1.06
CA PHE A 51 16.42 15.21 2.40
C PHE A 51 17.48 14.64 3.36
N TYR A 52 17.56 15.21 4.57
CA TYR A 52 18.49 14.80 5.64
C TYR A 52 17.83 14.83 7.03
N GLY A 53 16.50 14.83 7.07
CA GLY A 53 15.72 14.88 8.31
C GLY A 53 15.60 13.53 9.02
N PHE A 54 14.95 13.57 10.19
CA PHE A 54 14.61 12.37 10.95
C PHE A 54 13.50 11.57 10.24
N ARG A 55 13.62 10.25 10.17
CA ARG A 55 12.67 9.34 9.50
C ARG A 55 12.44 9.71 8.04
N ASN A 56 11.21 10.08 7.67
CA ASN A 56 10.85 10.50 6.34
C ASN A 56 10.17 11.87 6.41
N TYR A 57 10.20 12.59 5.29
CA TYR A 57 9.73 13.97 5.20
C TYR A 57 8.28 14.15 5.70
N VAL A 58 7.37 13.28 5.27
CA VAL A 58 5.93 13.33 5.62
C VAL A 58 5.72 13.12 7.12
N GLU A 59 6.56 12.31 7.76
CA GLU A 59 6.47 11.97 9.17
C GLU A 59 7.04 13.02 10.13
N ILE A 60 7.64 14.10 9.62
CA ILE A 60 8.16 15.19 10.45
C ILE A 60 7.55 16.56 10.15
N ASN A 61 7.02 16.74 8.94
CA ASN A 61 6.53 18.04 8.51
C ASN A 61 5.24 18.44 9.25
N ALA A 62 5.26 19.62 9.86
CA ALA A 62 4.16 20.21 10.63
C ALA A 62 3.70 21.56 10.06
N PHE A 63 3.90 21.80 8.76
CA PHE A 63 3.73 23.10 8.14
C PHE A 63 2.38 23.77 8.44
N ALA A 64 2.47 25.03 8.90
CA ALA A 64 1.33 25.92 9.11
C ALA A 64 1.51 27.26 8.35
N GLY A 65 2.75 27.73 8.20
CA GLY A 65 3.10 29.01 7.56
C GLY A 65 3.43 30.10 8.58
N ALA A 66 4.39 30.96 8.24
CA ALA A 66 4.83 32.08 9.07
C ALA A 66 3.66 33.05 9.35
N THR A 67 2.85 33.36 8.33
CA THR A 67 1.69 34.24 8.46
C THR A 67 0.67 33.68 9.46
N VAL A 68 0.40 32.37 9.38
CA VAL A 68 -0.56 31.70 10.27
C VAL A 68 -0.06 31.70 11.71
N VAL A 69 1.23 31.46 11.94
CA VAL A 69 1.82 31.53 13.28
C VAL A 69 1.70 32.95 13.86
N VAL A 70 1.98 33.99 13.08
CA VAL A 70 1.81 35.40 13.53
C VAL A 70 0.34 35.70 13.85
N LEU A 71 -0.59 35.25 13.02
CA LEU A 71 -2.03 35.40 13.28
C LEU A 71 -2.51 34.62 14.51
N ALA A 72 -1.94 33.44 14.78
CA ALA A 72 -2.25 32.67 15.99
C ALA A 72 -1.76 33.39 17.26
N VAL A 73 -0.58 34.04 17.21
CA VAL A 73 -0.14 34.94 18.29
C VAL A 73 -1.12 36.11 18.47
N ALA A 74 -1.64 36.66 17.36
CA ALA A 74 -2.70 37.66 17.42
C ALA A 74 -3.99 37.12 18.05
N GLY A 75 -4.39 35.88 17.77
CA GLY A 75 -5.50 35.20 18.42
C GLY A 75 -5.35 35.15 19.94
N LEU A 76 -4.18 34.71 20.41
CA LEU A 76 -3.90 34.56 21.84
C LEU A 76 -3.91 35.90 22.58
N ALA A 77 -3.29 36.93 21.98
CA ALA A 77 -3.17 38.24 22.60
C ALA A 77 -4.44 39.11 22.48
N LEU A 78 -5.12 39.03 21.33
CA LEU A 78 -6.24 39.91 20.98
C LEU A 78 -7.61 39.24 21.09
N GLY A 79 -7.68 37.93 21.35
CA GLY A 79 -8.93 37.16 21.35
C GLY A 79 -10.00 37.66 22.31
N GLY A 80 -9.66 38.54 23.25
CA GLY A 80 -10.63 39.35 24.02
C GLY A 80 -11.54 40.24 23.18
N ALA A 81 -11.15 40.59 21.95
CA ALA A 81 -11.89 41.47 21.03
C ALA A 81 -12.69 40.68 19.99
N SER A 82 -12.45 39.37 19.87
CA SER A 82 -13.19 38.49 18.98
C SER A 82 -14.59 38.17 19.52
N ARG A 83 -15.45 37.62 18.67
CA ARG A 83 -16.76 37.06 19.03
C ARG A 83 -16.64 35.69 19.69
N VAL A 84 -15.44 35.12 19.76
CA VAL A 84 -15.23 33.74 20.20
C VAL A 84 -15.33 33.66 21.72
N PRO A 85 -16.16 32.75 22.27
CA PRO A 85 -16.33 32.61 23.72
C PRO A 85 -15.00 32.33 24.43
N ARG A 86 -14.81 32.94 25.61
CA ARG A 86 -13.58 32.81 26.41
C ARG A 86 -13.17 31.35 26.64
N GLY A 87 -14.12 30.46 26.91
CA GLY A 87 -13.85 29.03 27.12
C GLY A 87 -13.21 28.36 25.90
N LEU A 88 -13.71 28.66 24.69
CA LEU A 88 -13.17 28.09 23.45
C LEU A 88 -11.75 28.58 23.18
N ARG A 89 -11.44 29.85 23.47
CA ARG A 89 -10.08 30.37 23.30
C ARG A 89 -9.07 29.69 24.22
N TRP A 90 -9.43 29.49 25.49
CA TRP A 90 -8.56 28.78 26.44
C TRP A 90 -8.40 27.31 26.06
N PHE A 91 -9.45 26.70 25.51
CA PHE A 91 -9.35 25.36 24.93
C PHE A 91 -8.36 25.32 23.77
N LEU A 92 -8.45 26.22 22.79
CA LEU A 92 -7.53 26.28 21.64
C LEU A 92 -6.08 26.47 22.09
N ALA A 93 -5.82 27.45 22.94
CA ALA A 93 -4.49 27.69 23.51
C ALA A 93 -3.94 26.45 24.26
N GLY A 94 -4.77 25.82 25.09
CA GLY A 94 -4.41 24.60 25.81
C GLY A 94 -4.16 23.42 24.88
N ALA A 95 -4.99 23.24 23.85
CA ALA A 95 -4.87 22.16 22.88
C ALA A 95 -3.57 22.29 22.05
N ILE A 96 -3.22 23.49 21.61
CA ILE A 96 -1.93 23.78 20.94
C ILE A 96 -0.78 23.40 21.87
N ALA A 97 -0.80 23.86 23.13
CA ALA A 97 0.25 23.57 24.09
C ALA A 97 0.41 22.06 24.37
N VAL A 98 -0.71 21.35 24.55
CA VAL A 98 -0.73 19.89 24.74
C VAL A 98 -0.19 19.18 23.51
N CYS A 99 -0.63 19.55 22.30
CA CYS A 99 -0.12 18.95 21.07
C CYS A 99 1.40 19.16 20.93
N ILE A 100 1.91 20.38 21.14
CA ILE A 100 3.35 20.66 21.08
C ILE A 100 4.12 19.83 22.11
N ALA A 101 3.62 19.78 23.36
CA ALA A 101 4.25 18.99 24.42
C ALA A 101 4.30 17.50 24.08
N LEU A 102 3.20 16.93 23.60
CA LEU A 102 3.13 15.51 23.25
C LEU A 102 3.99 15.17 22.03
N ILE A 103 3.97 16.00 20.99
CA ILE A 103 4.68 15.73 19.73
C ILE A 103 6.18 15.92 19.87
N PHE A 104 6.64 16.98 20.55
CA PHE A 104 8.04 17.43 20.47
C PHE A 104 8.81 17.43 21.79
N VAL A 105 8.12 17.42 22.94
CA VAL A 105 8.75 17.40 24.27
C VAL A 105 8.76 15.98 24.86
N GLY A 106 7.64 15.26 24.75
CA GLY A 106 7.52 13.89 25.22
C GLY A 106 7.47 13.76 26.75
N GLY A 107 8.21 12.80 27.29
CA GLY A 107 8.32 12.55 28.73
C GLY A 107 7.08 11.90 29.36
N ALA A 108 6.88 12.14 30.67
CA ALA A 108 5.78 11.54 31.43
C ALA A 108 4.37 11.86 30.87
N PRO A 109 4.07 13.07 30.37
CA PRO A 109 2.78 13.36 29.75
C PRO A 109 2.51 12.49 28.51
N LEU A 110 3.51 12.34 27.64
CA LEU A 110 3.39 11.46 26.47
C LEU A 110 3.23 10.00 26.89
N ALA A 111 4.02 9.54 27.87
CA ALA A 111 3.92 8.18 28.38
C ALA A 111 2.53 7.88 28.96
N ALA A 112 1.90 8.86 29.63
CA ALA A 112 0.53 8.73 30.13
C ALA A 112 -0.49 8.73 28.98
N PHE A 113 -0.35 9.62 27.99
CA PHE A 113 -1.23 9.69 26.83
C PHE A 113 -1.21 8.39 26.01
N GLN A 114 -0.05 7.77 25.85
CA GLN A 114 0.13 6.49 25.16
C GLN A 114 -0.37 5.27 25.95
N ARG A 115 -0.90 5.43 27.17
CA ARG A 115 -1.60 4.35 27.90
C ARG A 115 -3.08 4.27 27.55
N ILE A 116 -3.63 5.30 26.89
CA ILE A 116 -5.04 5.30 26.50
C ILE A 116 -5.24 4.23 25.41
N PRO A 117 -6.23 3.32 25.56
CA PRO A 117 -6.55 2.33 24.55
C PRO A 117 -6.76 2.97 23.18
N VAL A 118 -6.38 2.28 22.10
CA VAL A 118 -6.41 2.78 20.71
C VAL A 118 -5.38 3.88 20.40
N ILE A 119 -5.01 4.74 21.35
CA ILE A 119 -4.02 5.81 21.14
C ILE A 119 -2.59 5.28 21.21
N GLY A 120 -2.28 4.45 22.20
CA GLY A 120 -0.92 3.93 22.44
C GLY A 120 -0.18 3.35 21.23
N PRO A 121 -0.84 2.53 20.38
CA PRO A 121 -0.22 1.95 19.18
C PRO A 121 -0.03 2.91 18.00
N ASN A 122 -0.47 4.17 18.12
CA ASN A 122 -0.36 5.16 17.06
C ASN A 122 0.87 6.05 17.24
N GLY A 123 1.59 6.32 16.14
CA GLY A 123 2.68 7.26 16.14
C GLY A 123 2.22 8.67 16.56
N ILE A 124 2.85 9.24 17.59
CA ILE A 124 2.44 10.53 18.16
C ILE A 124 2.48 11.68 17.15
N GLY A 125 3.34 11.54 16.14
CA GLY A 125 3.46 12.46 15.03
C GLY A 125 2.14 12.77 14.32
N ARG A 126 1.17 11.84 14.30
CA ARG A 126 -0.14 12.04 13.67
C ARG A 126 -0.94 13.19 14.32
N LEU A 127 -0.65 13.56 15.57
CA LEU A 127 -1.26 14.72 16.21
C LEU A 127 -0.89 16.06 15.54
N ARG A 128 0.12 16.11 14.67
CA ARG A 128 0.47 17.33 13.91
C ARG A 128 -0.70 17.85 13.09
N SER A 129 -1.56 16.99 12.55
CA SER A 129 -2.77 17.43 11.81
C SER A 129 -3.76 18.16 12.73
N LEU A 130 -3.89 17.72 13.99
CA LEU A 130 -4.70 18.42 15.00
C LEU A 130 -4.01 19.72 15.45
N LEU A 131 -2.69 19.71 15.63
CA LEU A 131 -1.92 20.92 15.91
C LEU A 131 -2.15 21.97 14.82
N ALA A 132 -2.04 21.59 13.54
CA ALA A 132 -2.28 22.49 12.41
C ALA A 132 -3.72 23.03 12.42
N LEU A 133 -4.72 22.19 12.70
CA LEU A 133 -6.11 22.62 12.86
C LEU A 133 -6.28 23.64 13.98
N PHE A 134 -5.74 23.37 15.18
CA PHE A 134 -5.88 24.29 16.32
C PHE A 134 -5.14 25.61 16.09
N VAL A 135 -3.95 25.57 15.49
CA VAL A 135 -3.20 26.78 15.10
C VAL A 135 -3.97 27.59 14.06
N ALA A 136 -4.60 26.96 13.08
CA ALA A 136 -5.43 27.64 12.08
C ALA A 136 -6.69 28.26 12.71
N LEU A 137 -7.35 27.55 13.63
CA LEU A 137 -8.50 28.09 14.36
C LEU A 137 -8.09 29.28 15.24
N GLU A 138 -6.95 29.21 15.92
CA GLU A 138 -6.42 30.32 16.72
C GLU A 138 -6.06 31.52 15.83
N ALA A 139 -5.47 31.28 14.64
CA ALA A 139 -5.25 32.34 13.65
C ALA A 139 -6.55 33.00 13.20
N ALA A 140 -7.63 32.24 13.04
CA ALA A 140 -8.96 32.78 12.73
C ALA A 140 -9.52 33.65 13.89
N VAL A 141 -9.25 33.30 15.16
CA VAL A 141 -9.56 34.17 16.30
C VAL A 141 -8.83 35.51 16.17
N GLY A 142 -7.55 35.47 15.76
CA GLY A 142 -6.75 36.66 15.50
C GLY A 142 -7.32 37.54 14.39
N VAL A 143 -7.73 36.93 13.27
CA VAL A 143 -8.40 37.63 12.16
C VAL A 143 -9.70 38.29 12.61
N ASP A 144 -10.57 37.59 13.34
CA ASP A 144 -11.84 38.16 13.82
C ASP A 144 -11.59 39.31 14.81
N ALA A 145 -10.62 39.18 15.72
CA ALA A 145 -10.25 40.27 16.64
C ALA A 145 -9.76 41.51 15.88
N LEU A 146 -8.87 41.35 14.90
CA LEU A 146 -8.34 42.44 14.08
C LEU A 146 -9.44 43.10 13.22
N ALA A 147 -10.33 42.31 12.62
CA ALA A 147 -11.43 42.82 11.80
C ALA A 147 -12.40 43.70 12.61
N ARG A 148 -12.60 43.37 13.90
CA ARG A 148 -13.46 44.11 14.83
C ARG A 148 -12.78 45.32 15.42
N GLY A 149 -11.45 45.30 15.52
CA GLY A 149 -10.64 46.41 16.00
C GLY A 149 -10.31 46.25 17.47
N VAL A 150 -9.21 46.87 17.87
CA VAL A 150 -8.63 46.71 19.20
C VAL A 150 -8.39 48.07 19.82
N ASP A 151 -9.26 48.46 20.75
CA ASP A 151 -9.14 49.74 21.45
C ASP A 151 -8.32 49.63 22.76
N ASP A 152 -8.10 48.41 23.25
CA ASP A 152 -7.39 48.15 24.50
C ASP A 152 -5.87 48.10 24.28
N ARG A 153 -5.17 49.18 24.65
CA ARG A 153 -3.71 49.32 24.56
C ARG A 153 -2.95 48.17 25.25
N ARG A 154 -3.50 47.57 26.33
CA ARG A 154 -2.84 46.44 27.01
C ARG A 154 -2.76 45.22 26.12
N ARG A 155 -3.76 44.98 25.27
CA ARG A 155 -3.78 43.86 24.31
C ARG A 155 -2.80 44.07 23.16
N VAL A 156 -2.65 45.31 22.69
CA VAL A 156 -1.65 45.65 21.67
C VAL A 156 -0.23 45.45 22.22
N VAL A 157 0.03 45.84 23.47
CA VAL A 157 1.30 45.55 24.14
C VAL A 157 1.51 44.04 24.29
N ALA A 158 0.49 43.30 24.74
CA ALA A 158 0.57 41.84 24.85
C ALA A 158 0.86 41.16 23.51
N LEU A 159 0.29 41.66 22.41
CA LEU A 159 0.58 41.21 21.06
C LEU A 159 2.05 41.46 20.69
N GLY A 160 2.56 42.67 20.92
CA GLY A 160 3.96 42.99 20.65
C GLY A 160 4.93 42.11 21.43
N VAL A 161 4.64 41.86 22.72
CA VAL A 161 5.41 40.93 23.57
C VAL A 161 5.32 39.50 23.03
N GLY A 162 4.13 39.04 22.64
CA GLY A 162 3.92 37.72 22.07
C GLY A 162 4.70 37.51 20.76
N ILE A 163 4.65 38.49 19.84
CA ILE A 163 5.40 38.47 18.59
C ILE A 163 6.90 38.43 18.87
N ALA A 164 7.40 39.26 19.78
CA ALA A 164 8.81 39.26 20.16
C ALA A 164 9.26 37.93 20.77
N ALA A 165 8.47 37.36 21.69
CA ALA A 165 8.79 36.08 22.32
C ALA A 165 8.83 34.92 21.30
N VAL A 166 7.83 34.82 20.43
CA VAL A 166 7.79 33.80 19.36
C VAL A 166 8.90 34.04 18.33
N GLY A 167 9.19 35.29 17.98
CA GLY A 167 10.29 35.65 17.08
C GLY A 167 11.66 35.24 17.62
N ILE A 168 11.95 35.52 18.89
CA ILE A 168 13.19 35.10 19.56
C ILE A 168 13.27 33.58 19.62
N GLY A 169 12.20 32.90 20.04
CA GLY A 169 12.16 31.44 20.08
C GLY A 169 12.40 30.80 18.71
N THR A 170 11.79 31.37 17.66
CA THR A 170 11.97 30.92 16.27
C THR A 170 13.40 31.16 15.79
N ALA A 171 14.00 32.30 16.08
CA ALA A 171 15.39 32.59 15.71
C ALA A 171 16.39 31.62 16.38
N LEU A 172 16.21 31.33 17.68
CA LEU A 172 17.04 30.35 18.40
C LEU A 172 16.87 28.93 17.84
N LEU A 173 15.63 28.53 17.53
CA LEU A 173 15.32 27.26 16.90
C LEU A 173 15.97 27.16 15.52
N LEU A 174 15.83 28.16 14.67
CA LEU A 174 16.41 28.18 13.32
C LEU A 174 17.94 28.23 13.35
N GLY A 175 18.56 28.95 14.28
CA GLY A 175 20.01 28.90 14.48
C GLY A 175 20.50 27.52 14.95
N SER A 176 19.66 26.79 15.69
CA SER A 176 19.91 25.38 16.01
C SER A 176 19.87 24.52 14.74
N VAL A 177 18.84 24.66 13.90
CA VAL A 177 18.69 23.93 12.63
C VAL A 177 19.80 24.27 11.64
N ALA A 178 20.21 25.53 11.53
CA ALA A 178 21.30 25.97 10.68
C ALA A 178 22.60 25.20 10.96
N ARG A 179 22.95 25.01 12.24
CA ARG A 179 24.10 24.19 12.64
C ARG A 179 23.95 22.72 12.24
N THR A 180 22.73 22.17 12.28
CA THR A 180 22.46 20.81 11.77
C THR A 180 22.60 20.75 10.26
N ALA A 181 22.12 21.76 9.54
CA ALA A 181 22.24 21.87 8.09
C ALA A 181 23.70 21.98 7.66
N GLU A 182 24.50 22.82 8.33
CA GLU A 182 25.94 22.95 8.12
C GLU A 182 26.67 21.62 8.33
N ALA A 183 26.40 20.92 9.44
CA ALA A 183 26.97 19.61 9.72
C ALA A 183 26.61 18.55 8.65
N ALA A 184 25.45 18.69 8.00
CA ALA A 184 25.02 17.83 6.90
C ALA A 184 25.51 18.28 5.51
N GLY A 185 26.29 19.37 5.41
CA GLY A 185 26.70 19.95 4.12
C GLY A 185 25.56 20.62 3.35
N ARG A 186 24.48 21.01 4.04
CA ARG A 186 23.25 21.59 3.50
C ARG A 186 22.99 23.03 3.98
N GLY A 187 24.00 23.72 4.52
CA GLY A 187 23.85 25.08 5.06
C GLY A 187 23.32 26.09 4.03
N ALA A 188 23.88 26.11 2.82
CA ALA A 188 23.41 27.00 1.73
C ALA A 188 21.96 26.71 1.35
N TYR A 189 21.61 25.44 1.20
CA TYR A 189 20.24 25.02 0.92
C TYR A 189 19.26 25.52 1.99
N PHE A 190 19.60 25.32 3.27
CA PHE A 190 18.77 25.79 4.37
C PHE A 190 18.60 27.33 4.37
N ALA A 191 19.66 28.07 4.06
CA ALA A 191 19.60 29.53 3.94
C ALA A 191 18.64 29.97 2.83
N ASP A 192 18.67 29.31 1.68
CA ASP A 192 17.74 29.58 0.57
C ASP A 192 16.28 29.31 0.98
N GLN A 193 16.03 28.19 1.67
CA GLN A 193 14.68 27.83 2.16
C GLN A 193 14.15 28.81 3.22
N LEU A 194 15.01 29.58 3.88
CA LEU A 194 14.61 30.54 4.92
C LEU A 194 14.10 31.87 4.34
N VAL A 195 14.47 32.23 3.12
CA VAL A 195 14.21 33.56 2.54
C VAL A 195 12.72 33.88 2.51
N LEU A 196 11.91 33.00 1.89
CA LEU A 196 10.47 33.25 1.74
C LEU A 196 9.74 33.31 3.10
N PRO A 197 9.88 32.33 4.02
CA PRO A 197 9.24 32.42 5.33
C PRO A 197 9.68 33.63 6.16
N ALA A 198 10.94 34.06 6.05
CA ALA A 198 11.44 35.25 6.75
C ALA A 198 10.80 36.54 6.23
N VAL A 199 10.75 36.71 4.89
CA VAL A 199 10.15 37.89 4.25
C VAL A 199 8.65 37.95 4.53
N VAL A 200 7.95 36.83 4.33
CA VAL A 200 6.50 36.75 4.54
C VAL A 200 6.14 36.91 6.03
N GLY A 201 6.90 36.28 6.93
CA GLY A 201 6.73 36.46 8.37
C GLY A 201 6.92 37.90 8.83
N ALA A 202 7.95 38.60 8.32
CA ALA A 202 8.17 40.01 8.62
C ALA A 202 7.03 40.89 8.07
N ALA A 203 6.57 40.65 6.84
CA ALA A 203 5.42 41.33 6.26
C ALA A 203 4.14 41.09 7.07
N ALA A 204 3.89 39.84 7.50
CA ALA A 204 2.74 39.49 8.33
C ALA A 204 2.75 40.22 9.68
N VAL A 205 3.91 40.31 10.34
CA VAL A 205 4.06 41.09 11.59
C VAL A 205 3.69 42.56 11.35
N LEU A 206 4.22 43.19 10.30
CA LEU A 206 3.93 44.58 9.98
C LEU A 206 2.44 44.80 9.69
N LEU A 207 1.82 43.92 8.90
CA LEU A 207 0.40 44.00 8.55
C LEU A 207 -0.51 43.80 9.77
N VAL A 208 -0.19 42.85 10.65
CA VAL A 208 -0.92 42.60 11.89
C VAL A 208 -0.83 43.82 12.82
N LEU A 209 0.37 44.38 13.01
CA LEU A 209 0.55 45.60 13.82
C LEU A 209 -0.19 46.80 13.20
N ALA A 210 -0.11 46.99 11.88
CA ALA A 210 -0.86 48.03 11.17
C ALA A 210 -2.38 47.87 11.38
N ALA A 211 -2.91 46.65 11.32
CA ALA A 211 -4.32 46.38 11.53
C ALA A 211 -4.82 46.73 12.94
N THR A 212 -3.93 46.80 13.95
CA THR A 212 -4.30 47.30 15.30
C THR A 212 -4.45 48.82 15.39
N VAL A 213 -3.85 49.57 14.46
CA VAL A 213 -3.85 51.04 14.48
C VAL A 213 -4.83 51.62 13.45
N VAL A 214 -5.12 50.90 12.37
CA VAL A 214 -6.06 51.34 11.34
C VAL A 214 -7.50 51.33 11.85
N GLN A 215 -8.10 52.52 11.94
CA GLN A 215 -9.47 52.67 12.46
C GLN A 215 -10.56 52.39 11.43
N ARG A 216 -10.30 52.65 10.15
CA ARG A 216 -11.30 52.41 9.08
C ARG A 216 -11.50 50.91 8.86
N ALA A 217 -12.76 50.46 8.90
CA ALA A 217 -13.13 49.07 8.64
C ALA A 217 -12.59 48.57 7.29
N THR A 218 -12.78 49.35 6.21
CA THR A 218 -12.27 49.01 4.88
C THR A 218 -10.76 48.82 4.85
N GLY A 219 -10.00 49.67 5.56
CA GLY A 219 -8.55 49.56 5.64
C GLY A 219 -8.11 48.26 6.31
N ARG A 220 -8.77 47.88 7.42
CA ARG A 220 -8.53 46.58 8.09
C ARG A 220 -8.88 45.41 7.18
N THR A 221 -10.00 45.46 6.46
CA THR A 221 -10.38 44.43 5.50
C THR A 221 -9.32 44.25 4.42
N VAL A 222 -8.75 45.34 3.88
CA VAL A 222 -7.65 45.26 2.90
C VAL A 222 -6.41 44.60 3.51
N LEU A 223 -5.99 45.01 4.71
CA LEU A 223 -4.84 44.40 5.39
C LEU A 223 -5.04 42.90 5.64
N LEU A 224 -6.24 42.50 6.06
CA LEU A 224 -6.60 41.09 6.26
C LEU A 224 -6.66 40.31 4.95
N ALA A 225 -7.09 40.94 3.85
CA ALA A 225 -7.05 40.32 2.53
C ALA A 225 -5.60 40.08 2.06
N ILE A 226 -4.68 41.03 2.33
CA ILE A 226 -3.26 40.85 2.04
C ILE A 226 -2.67 39.72 2.88
N LEU A 227 -2.99 39.65 4.17
CA LEU A 227 -2.60 38.53 5.04
C LEU A 227 -3.13 37.19 4.50
N GLY A 228 -4.39 37.16 4.02
CA GLY A 228 -4.94 35.99 3.34
C GLY A 228 -4.15 35.60 2.08
N ALA A 229 -3.74 36.58 1.27
CA ALA A 229 -2.91 36.34 0.09
C ALA A 229 -1.52 35.79 0.46
N LEU A 230 -0.92 36.24 1.57
CA LEU A 230 0.34 35.69 2.08
C LEU A 230 0.19 34.22 2.51
N VAL A 231 -0.89 33.86 3.21
CA VAL A 231 -1.20 32.46 3.57
C VAL A 231 -1.32 31.59 2.31
N VAL A 232 -2.01 32.09 1.27
CA VAL A 232 -2.14 31.39 -0.01
C VAL A 232 -0.77 31.22 -0.69
N LEU A 233 0.07 32.26 -0.71
CA LEU A 233 1.42 32.21 -1.28
C LEU A 233 2.30 31.16 -0.60
N GLU A 234 2.31 31.13 0.74
CA GLU A 234 3.07 30.13 1.51
C GLU A 234 2.54 28.71 1.24
N SER A 235 1.21 28.53 1.26
CA SER A 235 0.56 27.23 1.06
C SER A 235 0.80 26.68 -0.35
N VAL A 236 0.70 27.53 -1.38
CA VAL A 236 0.95 27.13 -2.77
C VAL A 236 2.42 26.81 -2.98
N THR A 237 3.35 27.61 -2.42
CA THR A 237 4.78 27.32 -2.53
C THR A 237 5.12 25.96 -1.94
N PHE A 238 4.61 25.66 -0.74
CA PHE A 238 4.79 24.35 -0.11
C PHE A 238 4.14 23.23 -0.93
N ALA A 239 2.87 23.38 -1.31
CA ALA A 239 2.12 22.35 -2.02
C ALA A 239 2.66 22.07 -3.43
N ARG A 240 3.33 23.04 -4.08
CA ARG A 240 3.85 22.90 -5.45
C ARG A 240 4.85 21.76 -5.60
N SER A 241 5.56 21.39 -4.53
CA SER A 241 6.46 20.23 -4.51
C SER A 241 5.72 18.88 -4.42
N PHE A 242 4.45 18.89 -4.03
CA PHE A 242 3.57 17.72 -3.89
C PHE A 242 2.54 17.57 -5.01
N LEU A 243 2.32 18.62 -5.81
CA LEU A 243 1.44 18.53 -6.96
C LEU A 243 2.03 17.55 -7.99
N PRO A 244 1.29 16.53 -8.44
CA PRO A 244 1.78 15.59 -9.44
C PRO A 244 2.11 16.37 -10.72
N ARG A 245 3.35 16.19 -11.20
CA ARG A 245 3.85 16.80 -12.45
C ARG A 245 4.06 15.76 -13.55
N ILE A 246 3.59 14.54 -13.33
CA ILE A 246 3.67 13.45 -14.29
C ILE A 246 2.42 13.43 -15.16
N ASP A 247 2.57 12.94 -16.39
CA ASP A 247 1.43 12.71 -17.28
C ASP A 247 0.46 11.73 -16.64
N ARG A 248 -0.84 11.95 -16.86
CA ARG A 248 -1.92 11.12 -16.29
C ARG A 248 -1.75 9.65 -16.68
N ASP A 249 -1.24 9.39 -17.88
CA ASP A 249 -1.06 8.03 -18.40
C ASP A 249 0.08 7.27 -17.70
N LEU A 250 0.91 7.97 -16.91
CA LEU A 250 1.93 7.38 -16.03
C LEU A 250 1.40 7.11 -14.61
N PHE A 251 0.15 7.47 -14.32
CA PHE A 251 -0.50 7.25 -13.04
C PHE A 251 -1.25 5.90 -13.08
N TYR A 252 -0.61 4.85 -12.56
CA TYR A 252 -1.01 3.43 -12.71
C TYR A 252 -0.92 2.94 -14.17
N PRO A 253 0.31 2.85 -14.73
CA PRO A 253 0.48 2.34 -16.09
C PRO A 253 0.18 0.84 -16.15
N GLU A 254 -0.66 0.45 -17.10
CA GLU A 254 -0.90 -0.95 -17.39
C GLU A 254 0.35 -1.57 -18.03
N THR A 255 0.76 -2.74 -17.54
CA THR A 255 1.87 -3.51 -18.11
C THR A 255 1.32 -4.75 -18.81
N PRO A 256 2.09 -5.40 -19.70
CA PRO A 256 1.66 -6.64 -20.34
C PRO A 256 1.24 -7.74 -19.34
N VAL A 257 1.89 -7.82 -18.19
CA VAL A 257 1.51 -8.74 -17.09
C VAL A 257 0.13 -8.41 -16.52
N HIS A 258 -0.22 -7.12 -16.38
CA HIS A 258 -1.57 -6.73 -15.92
C HIS A 258 -2.63 -7.18 -16.93
N ALA A 259 -2.40 -6.93 -18.22
CA ALA A 259 -3.33 -7.32 -19.28
C ALA A 259 -3.51 -8.85 -19.35
N TYR A 260 -2.41 -9.60 -19.26
CA TYR A 260 -2.46 -11.06 -19.22
C TYR A 260 -3.25 -11.59 -18.01
N LEU A 261 -2.95 -11.11 -16.80
CA LEU A 261 -3.65 -11.56 -15.59
C LEU A 261 -5.13 -11.16 -15.59
N ALA A 262 -5.50 -10.02 -16.20
CA ALA A 262 -6.89 -9.61 -16.30
C ALA A 262 -7.73 -10.59 -17.14
N ASP A 263 -7.11 -11.21 -18.16
CA ASP A 263 -7.74 -12.21 -19.02
C ASP A 263 -7.71 -13.61 -18.38
N ALA A 264 -6.58 -13.98 -17.76
CA ALA A 264 -6.34 -15.34 -17.29
C ALA A 264 -6.90 -15.68 -15.90
N LEU A 265 -7.02 -14.71 -14.98
CA LEU A 265 -7.33 -15.02 -13.57
C LEU A 265 -8.79 -15.36 -13.28
N GLY A 266 -9.74 -14.80 -14.04
CA GLY A 266 -11.16 -14.91 -13.72
C GLY A 266 -11.47 -14.59 -12.24
N PRO A 267 -12.14 -15.49 -11.49
CA PRO A 267 -12.49 -15.28 -10.09
C PRO A 267 -11.32 -15.54 -9.11
N ASP A 268 -10.22 -16.14 -9.57
CA ASP A 268 -9.09 -16.60 -8.75
C ASP A 268 -8.13 -15.47 -8.39
N ARG A 269 -7.02 -15.82 -7.72
CA ARG A 269 -5.96 -14.86 -7.37
C ARG A 269 -4.60 -15.34 -7.87
N PHE A 270 -3.71 -14.39 -8.13
CA PHE A 270 -2.29 -14.67 -8.33
C PHE A 270 -1.51 -14.48 -7.02
N LEU A 271 -0.25 -14.89 -7.01
CA LEU A 271 0.73 -14.50 -6.01
C LEU A 271 1.92 -13.87 -6.73
N ALA A 272 2.47 -12.78 -6.18
CA ALA A 272 3.76 -12.27 -6.62
C ALA A 272 4.78 -12.45 -5.52
N ASP A 273 5.99 -12.88 -5.89
CA ASP A 273 7.13 -12.83 -5.00
C ASP A 273 7.84 -11.47 -5.10
N GLY A 274 8.64 -11.16 -4.08
CA GLY A 274 9.39 -9.93 -4.01
C GLY A 274 8.54 -8.67 -4.21
N PHE A 275 9.01 -7.79 -5.10
CA PHE A 275 8.36 -6.52 -5.43
C PHE A 275 7.93 -6.44 -6.90
N THR A 276 7.86 -7.58 -7.58
CA THR A 276 7.48 -7.66 -9.00
C THR A 276 6.10 -7.07 -9.22
N MET A 277 5.14 -7.46 -8.37
CA MET A 277 3.85 -6.81 -8.22
C MET A 277 3.74 -6.25 -6.80
N VAL A 278 4.01 -4.96 -6.67
CA VAL A 278 3.97 -4.20 -5.42
C VAL A 278 2.65 -4.44 -4.67
N PRO A 279 2.63 -5.08 -3.48
CA PRO A 279 1.39 -5.38 -2.74
C PRO A 279 0.43 -4.18 -2.65
N GLY A 280 -0.82 -4.41 -3.09
CA GLY A 280 -1.89 -3.40 -3.14
C GLY A 280 -1.90 -2.50 -4.38
N SER A 281 -0.86 -2.49 -5.22
CA SER A 281 -0.87 -1.72 -6.48
C SER A 281 -1.86 -2.28 -7.50
N THR A 282 -2.17 -3.58 -7.40
CA THR A 282 -3.01 -4.29 -8.38
C THR A 282 -4.51 -4.06 -8.22
N LEU A 283 -4.92 -3.45 -7.10
CA LEU A 283 -6.33 -3.13 -6.82
C LEU A 283 -6.94 -2.21 -7.89
N VAL A 284 -6.14 -1.32 -8.48
CA VAL A 284 -6.59 -0.40 -9.52
C VAL A 284 -6.99 -1.14 -10.80
N TYR A 285 -6.41 -2.32 -11.05
CA TYR A 285 -6.69 -3.16 -12.21
C TYR A 285 -7.70 -4.28 -11.91
N GLY A 286 -8.23 -4.34 -10.68
CA GLY A 286 -9.16 -5.40 -10.28
C GLY A 286 -8.53 -6.79 -10.13
N LEU A 287 -7.19 -6.90 -10.13
CA LEU A 287 -6.50 -8.19 -10.03
C LEU A 287 -6.35 -8.59 -8.55
N ARG A 288 -6.89 -9.76 -8.21
CA ARG A 288 -6.82 -10.34 -6.85
C ARG A 288 -5.45 -10.97 -6.63
N SER A 289 -4.83 -10.62 -5.51
CA SER A 289 -3.53 -11.17 -5.10
C SER A 289 -3.64 -11.85 -3.74
N ALA A 290 -2.89 -12.94 -3.54
CA ALA A 290 -2.68 -13.56 -2.23
C ALA A 290 -1.93 -12.63 -1.26
N THR A 291 -1.17 -11.67 -1.78
CA THR A 291 -0.49 -10.63 -1.01
C THR A 291 -0.99 -9.23 -1.39
N ALA A 292 -1.43 -8.47 -0.40
CA ALA A 292 -1.92 -7.10 -0.58
C ALA A 292 -1.53 -6.24 0.61
N HIS A 293 -1.51 -4.91 0.43
CA HIS A 293 -1.35 -3.98 1.53
C HIS A 293 -2.63 -3.93 2.38
N SER A 294 -2.71 -4.79 3.41
CA SER A 294 -3.91 -5.00 4.20
C SER A 294 -3.58 -5.24 5.68
N LEU A 295 -4.61 -5.22 6.53
CA LEU A 295 -4.47 -5.70 7.92
C LEU A 295 -4.80 -7.19 7.93
N THR A 296 -3.76 -8.00 7.79
CA THR A 296 -3.89 -9.44 7.65
C THR A 296 -4.42 -10.09 8.92
N PRO A 297 -5.54 -10.83 8.87
CA PRO A 297 -6.01 -11.63 9.99
C PRO A 297 -4.99 -12.67 10.44
N ALA A 298 -4.94 -12.97 11.74
CA ALA A 298 -3.99 -13.94 12.29
C ALA A 298 -4.02 -15.31 11.58
N PRO A 299 -5.18 -15.95 11.30
CA PRO A 299 -5.19 -17.24 10.61
C PRO A 299 -4.55 -17.21 9.21
N TYR A 300 -4.77 -16.13 8.45
CA TYR A 300 -4.15 -15.99 7.13
C TYR A 300 -2.67 -15.64 7.22
N ALA A 301 -2.28 -14.87 8.25
CA ALA A 301 -0.87 -14.60 8.54
C ALA A 301 -0.12 -15.90 8.86
N ASP A 302 -0.71 -16.81 9.63
CA ASP A 302 -0.10 -18.12 9.94
C ASP A 302 0.16 -18.93 8.65
N LEU A 303 -0.77 -18.91 7.69
CA LEU A 303 -0.57 -19.58 6.40
C LEU A 303 0.56 -18.94 5.59
N LEU A 304 0.59 -17.61 5.51
CA LEU A 304 1.67 -16.91 4.80
C LEU A 304 3.04 -17.16 5.46
N GLU A 305 3.12 -17.16 6.79
CA GLU A 305 4.35 -17.47 7.55
C GLU A 305 4.80 -18.93 7.36
N ALA A 306 3.86 -19.85 7.13
CA ALA A 306 4.17 -21.23 6.80
C ALA A 306 4.69 -21.41 5.36
N VAL A 307 4.29 -20.55 4.42
CA VAL A 307 4.91 -20.50 3.08
C VAL A 307 6.30 -19.86 3.15
N ASP A 308 6.41 -18.74 3.85
CA ASP A 308 7.66 -18.01 4.05
C ASP A 308 7.71 -17.37 5.44
N PRO A 309 8.56 -17.87 6.37
CA PRO A 309 8.67 -17.35 7.73
C PRO A 309 9.07 -15.88 7.83
N THR A 310 9.60 -15.30 6.75
CA THR A 310 10.09 -13.92 6.70
C THR A 310 9.13 -12.96 5.98
N VAL A 311 7.96 -13.45 5.57
CA VAL A 311 6.96 -12.68 4.78
C VAL A 311 6.57 -11.33 5.41
N PHE A 312 6.67 -11.20 6.74
CA PHE A 312 6.34 -9.99 7.49
C PHE A 312 7.55 -9.20 8.01
N ASP A 313 8.79 -9.59 7.71
CA ASP A 313 10.02 -8.94 8.21
C ASP A 313 10.06 -7.46 7.89
N ARG A 314 9.53 -7.08 6.72
CA ARG A 314 9.47 -5.67 6.29
C ARG A 314 8.32 -4.91 6.96
N SER A 315 7.13 -5.51 7.02
CA SER A 315 5.95 -4.92 7.65
C SER A 315 4.83 -5.95 7.78
N ARG A 316 4.16 -5.96 8.94
CA ARG A 316 2.92 -6.73 9.18
C ARG A 316 1.76 -6.36 8.27
N THR A 317 1.77 -5.18 7.64
CA THR A 317 0.71 -4.78 6.69
C THR A 317 1.10 -4.98 5.24
N TYR A 318 2.35 -5.36 4.97
CA TYR A 318 2.94 -5.39 3.63
C TYR A 318 3.63 -6.76 3.43
N PRO A 319 2.86 -7.86 3.38
CA PRO A 319 3.42 -9.19 3.21
C PRO A 319 4.17 -9.28 1.88
N VAL A 320 5.42 -9.71 1.92
CA VAL A 320 6.28 -9.88 0.75
C VAL A 320 7.02 -11.20 0.90
N LEU A 321 6.75 -12.15 0.01
CA LEU A 321 7.47 -13.42 0.00
C LEU A 321 8.85 -13.24 -0.62
N HIS A 322 9.84 -13.94 -0.09
CA HIS A 322 11.16 -14.00 -0.66
C HIS A 322 11.16 -14.77 -1.99
N PRO A 323 11.72 -14.17 -3.06
CA PRO A 323 11.79 -14.83 -4.35
C PRO A 323 12.67 -16.08 -4.29
N THR A 324 12.12 -17.24 -4.68
CA THR A 324 12.89 -18.49 -4.80
C THR A 324 12.34 -19.33 -5.95
N PRO A 325 13.17 -20.13 -6.65
CA PRO A 325 12.70 -21.01 -7.73
C PRO A 325 11.73 -22.10 -7.28
N ALA A 326 11.71 -22.42 -5.97
CA ALA A 326 10.84 -23.46 -5.41
C ALA A 326 9.46 -22.93 -5.01
N LEU A 327 9.30 -21.62 -4.83
CA LEU A 327 8.05 -21.03 -4.36
C LEU A 327 6.84 -21.36 -5.26
N PRO A 328 6.93 -21.29 -6.61
CA PRO A 328 5.78 -21.60 -7.45
C PRO A 328 5.28 -23.05 -7.31
N ALA A 329 6.19 -23.98 -6.99
CA ALA A 329 5.87 -25.40 -6.78
C ALA A 329 5.45 -25.72 -5.33
N SER A 330 5.24 -24.71 -4.48
CA SER A 330 4.86 -24.94 -3.09
C SER A 330 3.42 -25.45 -3.01
N PRO A 331 3.17 -26.62 -2.40
CA PRO A 331 1.82 -27.18 -2.26
C PRO A 331 0.91 -26.32 -1.37
N ALA A 332 1.48 -25.37 -0.62
CA ALA A 332 0.72 -24.41 0.16
C ALA A 332 -0.09 -23.44 -0.73
N LEU A 333 0.34 -23.20 -1.97
CA LEU A 333 -0.32 -22.26 -2.89
C LEU A 333 -1.71 -22.75 -3.32
N ASP A 334 -1.87 -24.07 -3.49
CA ASP A 334 -3.16 -24.70 -3.82
C ASP A 334 -4.25 -24.30 -2.83
N ARG A 335 -3.89 -24.22 -1.55
CA ARG A 335 -4.83 -23.89 -0.47
C ARG A 335 -5.14 -22.41 -0.41
N LEU A 336 -4.21 -21.56 -0.81
CA LEU A 336 -4.40 -20.11 -0.87
C LEU A 336 -5.26 -19.67 -2.06
N GLY A 337 -5.74 -20.61 -2.89
CA GLY A 337 -6.51 -20.33 -4.09
C GLY A 337 -5.72 -19.58 -5.16
N VAL A 338 -4.39 -19.81 -5.19
CA VAL A 338 -3.47 -19.23 -6.14
C VAL A 338 -3.40 -20.11 -7.38
N THR A 339 -3.71 -19.54 -8.56
CA THR A 339 -3.59 -20.25 -9.85
C THR A 339 -2.39 -19.78 -10.66
N HIS A 340 -1.88 -18.57 -10.35
CA HIS A 340 -0.77 -17.97 -11.07
C HIS A 340 0.28 -17.39 -10.12
N VAL A 341 1.55 -17.54 -10.46
CA VAL A 341 2.67 -16.92 -9.72
C VAL A 341 3.45 -16.00 -10.66
N VAL A 342 3.51 -14.72 -10.29
CA VAL A 342 4.35 -13.72 -10.96
C VAL A 342 5.70 -13.69 -10.26
N ALA A 343 6.72 -14.23 -10.92
CA ALA A 343 8.05 -14.37 -10.34
C ALA A 343 8.93 -13.16 -10.63
N ASP A 344 9.81 -12.87 -9.68
CA ASP A 344 10.81 -11.82 -9.77
C ASP A 344 11.72 -12.10 -10.96
N PRO A 345 11.95 -11.11 -11.85
CA PRO A 345 12.80 -11.29 -13.01
C PRO A 345 14.18 -11.84 -12.66
N ASP A 346 14.71 -11.54 -11.46
CA ASP A 346 16.02 -11.98 -11.03
C ASP A 346 16.01 -13.39 -10.40
N THR A 347 14.84 -13.98 -10.15
CA THR A 347 14.71 -15.39 -9.75
C THR A 347 14.98 -16.31 -10.94
N PRO A 348 15.88 -17.30 -10.81
CA PRO A 348 16.06 -18.32 -11.84
C PRO A 348 14.76 -19.03 -12.19
N VAL A 349 14.53 -19.30 -13.47
CA VAL A 349 13.33 -20.02 -13.91
C VAL A 349 13.37 -21.45 -13.40
N ALA A 350 12.25 -21.94 -12.86
CA ALA A 350 12.15 -23.27 -12.29
C ALA A 350 12.32 -24.36 -13.35
N GLY A 351 13.25 -25.29 -13.13
CA GLY A 351 13.53 -26.40 -14.03
C GLY A 351 14.96 -26.93 -13.93
N VAL A 352 15.32 -27.82 -14.85
CA VAL A 352 16.66 -28.42 -14.94
C VAL A 352 17.48 -27.70 -16.01
N ALA A 353 18.64 -27.16 -15.62
CA ALA A 353 19.55 -26.51 -16.55
C ALA A 353 20.32 -27.54 -17.39
N GLU A 354 20.16 -27.47 -18.71
CA GLU A 354 20.92 -28.23 -19.71
C GLU A 354 21.85 -27.28 -20.46
N VAL A 355 23.16 -27.42 -20.25
CA VAL A 355 24.16 -26.62 -20.98
C VAL A 355 24.25 -27.12 -22.42
N VAL A 356 23.81 -26.28 -23.36
CA VAL A 356 23.82 -26.60 -24.80
C VAL A 356 25.11 -26.13 -25.45
N ALA A 357 25.49 -24.88 -25.20
CA ALA A 357 26.68 -24.25 -25.75
C ALA A 357 27.43 -23.51 -24.62
N PRO A 358 28.52 -24.07 -24.07
CA PRO A 358 29.23 -23.44 -22.96
C PRO A 358 29.94 -22.16 -23.41
N ALA A 359 30.07 -21.20 -22.48
CA ALA A 359 30.81 -19.97 -22.73
C ALA A 359 32.31 -20.28 -22.91
N SER A 360 32.87 -19.86 -24.04
CA SER A 360 34.29 -19.94 -24.38
C SER A 360 34.94 -18.56 -24.53
N GLY A 361 34.11 -17.51 -24.69
CA GLY A 361 34.52 -16.11 -24.79
C GLY A 361 33.38 -15.15 -24.45
N GLN A 362 33.59 -13.87 -24.76
CA GLN A 362 32.59 -12.81 -24.60
C GLN A 362 32.64 -11.89 -25.82
N GLU A 363 31.50 -11.38 -26.22
CA GLU A 363 31.34 -10.47 -27.37
C GLU A 363 30.49 -9.27 -26.96
N ASP A 364 30.89 -8.07 -27.35
CA ASP A 364 30.06 -6.87 -27.20
C ASP A 364 29.01 -6.89 -28.32
N VAL A 365 27.74 -6.97 -27.92
CA VAL A 365 26.59 -7.13 -28.82
C VAL A 365 25.86 -5.80 -28.92
N PRO A 366 26.03 -5.04 -30.02
CA PRO A 366 25.36 -3.75 -30.19
C PRO A 366 23.83 -3.88 -30.20
N ALA A 367 23.14 -2.81 -29.80
CA ALA A 367 21.69 -2.71 -29.99
C ALA A 367 21.27 -3.00 -31.44
N GLY A 368 20.19 -3.77 -31.60
CA GLY A 368 19.66 -4.22 -32.89
C GLY A 368 20.39 -5.42 -33.51
N SER A 369 21.46 -5.90 -32.88
CA SER A 369 22.16 -7.11 -33.33
C SER A 369 21.35 -8.35 -33.02
N ARG A 370 21.51 -9.37 -33.86
CA ARG A 370 20.88 -10.68 -33.72
C ARG A 370 21.97 -11.74 -33.66
N LEU A 371 21.99 -12.50 -32.58
CA LEU A 371 22.82 -13.70 -32.46
C LEU A 371 21.98 -14.95 -32.72
N VAL A 372 22.62 -15.99 -33.24
CA VAL A 372 21.94 -17.25 -33.57
C VAL A 372 22.74 -18.42 -33.01
N ALA A 373 22.06 -19.38 -32.38
CA ALA A 373 22.64 -20.65 -31.95
C ALA A 373 21.73 -21.82 -32.35
N GLU A 374 22.33 -22.95 -32.73
CA GLU A 374 21.61 -24.22 -32.84
C GLU A 374 21.33 -24.78 -31.43
N VAL A 375 20.11 -25.25 -31.21
CA VAL A 375 19.69 -25.83 -29.92
C VAL A 375 18.95 -27.16 -30.12
N PRO A 376 19.08 -28.12 -29.18
CA PRO A 376 18.34 -29.37 -29.24
C PRO A 376 16.83 -29.11 -29.15
N SER A 377 16.06 -29.80 -29.99
CA SER A 377 14.60 -29.78 -29.92
C SER A 377 14.08 -30.43 -28.63
N GLY A 378 12.88 -29.99 -28.23
CA GLY A 378 12.17 -30.50 -27.05
C GLY A 378 11.73 -29.40 -26.08
N PRO A 379 10.97 -29.76 -25.04
CA PRO A 379 10.36 -28.79 -24.12
C PRO A 379 11.41 -27.90 -23.44
N ALA A 380 11.12 -26.62 -23.35
CA ALA A 380 11.94 -25.64 -22.64
C ALA A 380 11.03 -24.60 -21.97
N ARG A 381 11.44 -24.11 -20.80
CA ARG A 381 10.78 -23.01 -20.06
C ARG A 381 11.52 -21.69 -20.19
N ALA A 382 12.84 -21.74 -20.37
CA ALA A 382 13.65 -20.55 -20.51
C ALA A 382 14.94 -20.82 -21.27
N VAL A 383 15.54 -19.73 -21.75
CA VAL A 383 16.89 -19.66 -22.28
C VAL A 383 17.73 -18.87 -21.29
N ARG A 384 18.80 -19.47 -20.79
CA ARG A 384 19.80 -18.82 -19.94
C ARG A 384 20.98 -18.38 -20.78
N LEU A 385 21.29 -17.09 -20.69
CA LEU A 385 22.44 -16.44 -21.31
C LEU A 385 23.42 -15.99 -20.22
N GLU A 386 24.65 -15.65 -20.61
CA GLU A 386 25.67 -15.14 -19.69
C GLU A 386 25.94 -13.65 -19.95
N LEU A 387 25.73 -12.80 -18.94
CA LEU A 387 26.16 -11.40 -18.98
C LEU A 387 27.64 -11.31 -18.62
N GLY A 388 28.45 -10.78 -19.52
CA GLY A 388 29.90 -10.68 -19.35
C GLY A 388 30.35 -9.51 -18.47
N SER A 389 29.53 -8.47 -18.32
CA SER A 389 29.82 -7.33 -17.44
C SER A 389 28.54 -6.75 -16.82
N PRO A 390 28.63 -6.00 -15.70
CA PRO A 390 27.48 -5.33 -15.13
C PRO A 390 26.90 -4.28 -16.08
N VAL A 391 25.57 -4.21 -16.16
CA VAL A 391 24.89 -3.27 -17.05
C VAL A 391 25.09 -1.83 -16.58
N ALA A 392 25.46 -0.95 -17.52
CA ALA A 392 25.73 0.45 -17.24
C ALA A 392 24.51 1.19 -16.64
N PRO A 393 24.71 2.20 -15.77
CA PRO A 393 23.61 3.01 -15.27
C PRO A 393 22.85 3.74 -16.38
N GLY A 394 21.51 3.71 -16.34
CA GLY A 394 20.65 4.55 -17.18
C GLY A 394 20.24 3.97 -18.54
N THR A 395 20.71 2.77 -18.90
CA THR A 395 20.26 2.05 -20.10
C THR A 395 19.13 1.09 -19.75
N ALA A 396 17.93 1.32 -20.29
CA ALA A 396 16.87 0.32 -20.25
C ALA A 396 17.08 -0.64 -21.43
N THR A 397 17.65 -1.80 -21.19
CA THR A 397 17.94 -2.79 -22.24
C THR A 397 16.97 -3.95 -22.13
N TRP A 398 16.53 -4.48 -23.28
CA TRP A 398 15.71 -5.67 -23.39
C TRP A 398 16.50 -6.77 -24.09
N LEU A 399 16.41 -7.97 -23.53
CA LEU A 399 16.82 -9.20 -24.17
C LEU A 399 15.57 -9.93 -24.63
N GLU A 400 15.54 -10.29 -25.90
CA GLU A 400 14.47 -11.06 -26.50
C GLU A 400 15.06 -12.34 -27.10
N VAL A 401 14.33 -13.43 -26.89
CA VAL A 401 14.71 -14.75 -27.39
C VAL A 401 13.54 -15.35 -28.16
N GLU A 402 13.84 -15.99 -29.28
CA GLU A 402 12.88 -16.78 -30.05
C GLU A 402 13.50 -18.14 -30.37
N LEU A 403 12.75 -19.21 -30.10
CA LEU A 403 13.03 -20.54 -30.61
C LEU A 403 12.30 -20.71 -31.94
N VAL A 404 13.05 -21.03 -32.99
CA VAL A 404 12.53 -21.09 -34.36
C VAL A 404 12.80 -22.46 -34.96
N ALA A 405 11.77 -23.02 -35.59
CA ALA A 405 11.84 -24.28 -36.31
C ALA A 405 12.58 -24.14 -37.65
N ALA A 406 12.96 -25.27 -38.25
CA ALA A 406 13.69 -25.30 -39.51
C ALA A 406 12.92 -24.69 -40.71
N ASP A 407 11.59 -24.61 -40.64
CA ASP A 407 10.72 -23.97 -41.63
C ASP A 407 10.51 -22.47 -41.39
N GLY A 408 11.07 -21.93 -40.31
CA GLY A 408 10.97 -20.52 -39.92
C GLY A 408 9.82 -20.19 -38.97
N GLU A 409 9.03 -21.18 -38.52
CA GLU A 409 7.99 -20.97 -37.52
C GLU A 409 8.58 -20.63 -36.15
N VAL A 410 8.04 -19.60 -35.47
CA VAL A 410 8.41 -19.25 -34.09
C VAL A 410 7.66 -20.18 -33.13
N LEU A 411 8.40 -21.11 -32.53
CA LEU A 411 7.88 -22.12 -31.63
C LEU A 411 7.54 -21.54 -30.26
N ALA A 412 8.43 -20.71 -29.70
CA ALA A 412 8.22 -20.02 -28.42
C ALA A 412 9.12 -18.79 -28.35
N GLY A 413 8.74 -17.80 -27.57
CA GLY A 413 9.55 -16.60 -27.40
C GLY A 413 9.35 -15.93 -26.05
N GLY A 414 10.20 -14.96 -25.76
CA GLY A 414 10.03 -14.16 -24.56
C GLY A 414 10.99 -13.01 -24.51
N ARG A 415 10.67 -12.04 -23.67
CA ARG A 415 11.51 -10.87 -23.48
C ARG A 415 11.65 -10.47 -22.02
N ARG A 416 12.88 -10.12 -21.64
CA ARG A 416 13.24 -9.68 -20.30
C ARG A 416 13.88 -8.32 -20.34
N ARG A 417 13.45 -7.45 -19.43
CA ARG A 417 14.14 -6.19 -19.16
C ARG A 417 15.37 -6.45 -18.30
N VAL A 418 16.53 -5.98 -18.76
CA VAL A 418 17.77 -5.98 -17.99
C VAL A 418 17.92 -4.63 -17.31
N LEU A 419 17.90 -4.63 -15.98
CA LEU A 419 17.93 -3.40 -15.19
C LEU A 419 19.35 -2.81 -15.15
N ALA A 420 19.42 -1.50 -14.99
CA ALA A 420 20.68 -0.82 -14.75
C ALA A 420 21.34 -1.40 -13.48
N ARG A 421 22.64 -1.71 -13.56
CA ARG A 421 23.43 -2.34 -12.49
C ARG A 421 23.11 -3.83 -12.22
N THR A 422 22.34 -4.51 -13.07
CA THR A 422 22.31 -5.98 -13.04
C THR A 422 23.76 -6.50 -13.12
N PRO A 423 24.18 -7.40 -12.20
CA PRO A 423 25.55 -7.89 -12.16
C PRO A 423 25.87 -8.77 -13.37
N ALA A 424 27.15 -9.00 -13.61
CA ALA A 424 27.59 -10.04 -14.54
C ALA A 424 27.19 -11.43 -14.02
N GLY A 425 26.95 -12.38 -14.92
CA GLY A 425 26.54 -13.74 -14.61
C GLY A 425 25.31 -14.21 -15.39
N PRO A 426 24.71 -15.34 -14.98
CA PRO A 426 23.62 -15.96 -15.71
C PRO A 426 22.34 -15.12 -15.65
N ILE A 427 21.64 -15.05 -16.77
CA ILE A 427 20.35 -14.37 -16.90
C ILE A 427 19.35 -15.26 -17.64
N ASP A 428 18.20 -15.50 -17.03
CA ASP A 428 17.14 -16.33 -17.61
C ASP A 428 16.13 -15.46 -18.36
N ILE A 429 15.79 -15.86 -19.58
CA ILE A 429 14.68 -15.30 -20.35
C ILE A 429 13.66 -16.42 -20.51
N ALA A 430 12.52 -16.30 -19.82
CA ALA A 430 11.43 -17.25 -19.90
C ALA A 430 10.82 -17.28 -21.30
N LEU A 431 10.22 -18.41 -21.65
CA LEU A 431 9.50 -18.64 -22.90
C LEU A 431 8.00 -18.67 -22.60
N ASP A 432 7.23 -17.90 -23.35
CA ASP A 432 5.78 -17.68 -23.17
C ASP A 432 4.93 -18.95 -23.28
N ARG A 433 5.47 -19.97 -23.94
CA ARG A 433 4.92 -21.33 -23.99
C ARG A 433 6.05 -22.34 -24.04
N SER A 434 5.79 -23.57 -23.60
CA SER A 434 6.70 -24.66 -23.89
C SER A 434 6.47 -25.12 -25.33
N PRO A 435 7.49 -25.11 -26.20
CA PRO A 435 7.31 -25.52 -27.58
C PRO A 435 6.96 -27.01 -27.67
N ASP A 436 5.93 -27.33 -28.46
CA ASP A 436 5.39 -28.67 -28.62
C ASP A 436 6.44 -29.68 -29.11
N THR A 437 6.36 -30.91 -28.61
CA THR A 437 7.24 -32.02 -29.01
C THR A 437 7.04 -32.50 -30.45
N GLU A 438 6.01 -32.00 -31.15
CA GLU A 438 5.65 -32.44 -32.51
C GLU A 438 6.53 -31.79 -33.60
N ALA A 439 7.12 -30.62 -33.35
CA ALA A 439 8.01 -29.92 -34.28
C ALA A 439 9.37 -30.64 -34.37
N ARG A 440 9.48 -31.63 -35.27
CA ARG A 440 10.70 -32.40 -35.53
C ARG A 440 11.68 -31.62 -36.40
N GLY A 441 12.91 -31.45 -35.93
CA GLY A 441 14.01 -30.84 -36.68
C GLY A 441 15.03 -30.17 -35.76
N PRO A 442 16.15 -29.66 -36.30
CA PRO A 442 17.01 -28.75 -35.56
C PRO A 442 16.25 -27.45 -35.28
N TRP A 443 16.40 -26.92 -34.08
CA TRP A 443 15.83 -25.63 -33.70
C TRP A 443 16.96 -24.61 -33.63
N SER A 444 16.66 -23.37 -34.02
CA SER A 444 17.58 -22.26 -33.88
C SER A 444 17.06 -21.28 -32.82
N LEU A 445 17.90 -20.92 -31.87
CA LEU A 445 17.69 -19.83 -30.95
C LEU A 445 18.12 -18.52 -31.61
N HIS A 446 17.23 -17.54 -31.65
CA HIS A 446 17.54 -16.16 -32.02
C HIS A 446 17.56 -15.29 -30.76
N VAL A 447 18.65 -14.55 -30.54
CA VAL A 447 18.77 -13.58 -29.44
C VAL A 447 18.86 -12.18 -30.02
N ARG A 448 17.97 -11.28 -29.59
CA ARG A 448 17.98 -9.87 -29.97
C ARG A 448 18.23 -8.99 -28.74
N VAL A 449 19.14 -8.03 -28.90
CA VAL A 449 19.40 -6.98 -27.90
C VAL A 449 18.74 -5.69 -28.36
N ASP A 450 17.76 -5.20 -27.61
CA ASP A 450 17.14 -3.90 -27.85
C ASP A 450 17.56 -2.91 -26.75
N ALA A 451 18.34 -1.88 -27.11
CA ALA A 451 18.84 -0.89 -26.17
C ALA A 451 18.80 0.53 -26.78
N PRO A 452 18.38 1.57 -26.02
CA PRO A 452 18.34 2.96 -26.49
C PRO A 452 19.70 3.55 -26.88
N ALA A 453 20.79 3.05 -26.26
CA ALA A 453 22.17 3.37 -26.61
C ALA A 453 23.10 2.30 -26.01
N GLY A 454 24.11 1.87 -26.77
CA GLY A 454 25.12 0.89 -26.34
C GLY A 454 24.84 -0.55 -26.81
N GLY A 455 25.40 -1.51 -26.08
CA GLY A 455 25.27 -2.94 -26.31
C GLY A 455 25.31 -3.71 -24.99
N LEU A 456 25.29 -5.03 -25.06
CA LEU A 456 25.53 -5.90 -23.93
C LEU A 456 26.75 -6.77 -24.20
N LEU A 457 27.64 -6.86 -23.23
CA LEU A 457 28.69 -7.88 -23.26
C LEU A 457 28.05 -9.22 -22.91
N LEU A 458 27.92 -10.12 -23.89
CA LEU A 458 27.33 -11.44 -23.71
C LEU A 458 28.40 -12.52 -23.81
N GLY A 459 28.25 -13.60 -23.04
CA GLY A 459 29.05 -14.81 -23.20
C GLY A 459 28.73 -15.49 -24.54
N THR A 460 29.77 -15.92 -25.24
CA THR A 460 29.67 -16.58 -26.55
C THR A 460 30.38 -17.93 -26.53
N SER A 461 29.85 -18.86 -27.32
CA SER A 461 30.49 -20.17 -27.57
C SER A 461 31.43 -20.12 -28.78
N ALA A 462 31.12 -19.24 -29.74
CA ALA A 462 31.95 -18.82 -30.87
C ALA A 462 31.51 -17.40 -31.30
N PRO A 463 32.30 -16.64 -32.07
CA PRO A 463 31.89 -15.33 -32.57
C PRO A 463 30.52 -15.37 -33.26
N GLY A 464 29.59 -14.49 -32.87
CA GLY A 464 28.21 -14.46 -33.37
C GLY A 464 27.28 -15.55 -32.83
N THR A 465 27.77 -16.48 -32.00
CA THR A 465 27.00 -17.58 -31.40
C THR A 465 26.96 -17.44 -29.87
N PRO A 466 25.79 -17.23 -29.26
CA PRO A 466 25.69 -17.04 -27.81
C PRO A 466 26.08 -18.32 -27.06
N ALA A 467 26.55 -18.15 -25.82
CA ALA A 467 26.58 -19.24 -24.85
C ALA A 467 25.14 -19.47 -24.36
N VAL A 468 24.69 -20.71 -24.39
CA VAL A 468 23.29 -21.07 -24.19
C VAL A 468 23.17 -22.22 -23.22
N THR A 469 22.32 -22.03 -22.23
CA THR A 469 21.78 -23.09 -21.37
C THR A 469 20.27 -23.10 -21.51
N LEU A 470 19.67 -24.25 -21.79
CA LEU A 470 18.21 -24.39 -21.80
C LEU A 470 17.73 -24.77 -20.40
N VAL A 471 16.63 -24.18 -19.95
CA VAL A 471 15.95 -24.61 -18.72
C VAL A 471 14.83 -25.55 -19.13
N ARG A 472 14.99 -26.84 -18.85
CA ARG A 472 14.02 -27.89 -19.15
C ARG A 472 12.94 -27.94 -18.07
N PRO A 473 11.66 -28.17 -18.44
CA PRO A 473 10.61 -28.37 -17.45
C PRO A 473 10.89 -29.59 -16.58
N SER A 474 10.35 -29.57 -15.36
CA SER A 474 10.34 -30.68 -14.41
C SER A 474 8.90 -31.11 -14.15
N ASP A 475 8.70 -32.29 -13.56
CA ASP A 475 7.39 -32.76 -13.11
C ASP A 475 7.02 -32.06 -11.79
N ASP A 476 6.66 -30.78 -11.88
CA ASP A 476 6.39 -29.88 -10.76
C ASP A 476 5.02 -29.17 -10.87
N GLY A 477 4.19 -29.54 -11.86
CA GLY A 477 2.85 -28.97 -12.09
C GLY A 477 2.87 -27.52 -12.57
N LEU A 478 4.02 -27.01 -13.04
CA LEU A 478 4.16 -25.63 -13.48
C LEU A 478 4.23 -25.49 -15.00
N ARG A 479 3.49 -24.51 -15.51
CA ARG A 479 3.65 -24.05 -16.88
C ARG A 479 4.02 -22.57 -16.90
N VAL A 480 5.05 -22.20 -17.66
CA VAL A 480 5.25 -20.78 -17.98
C VAL A 480 4.16 -20.39 -18.96
N ALA A 481 3.29 -19.48 -18.55
CA ALA A 481 2.11 -19.08 -19.31
C ALA A 481 2.25 -17.66 -19.89
N PHE A 482 3.23 -16.89 -19.40
CA PHE A 482 3.55 -15.56 -19.91
C PHE A 482 5.01 -15.18 -19.64
N ALA A 483 5.67 -14.52 -20.59
CA ALA A 483 7.09 -14.17 -20.52
C ALA A 483 7.42 -12.82 -21.18
N ASP A 484 6.82 -11.74 -20.69
CA ASP A 484 7.12 -10.37 -21.11
C ASP A 484 7.36 -9.46 -19.90
N GLY A 485 8.62 -9.12 -19.69
CA GLY A 485 9.07 -8.24 -18.60
C GLY A 485 9.15 -8.93 -17.24
N ALA A 486 8.21 -9.84 -16.95
CA ALA A 486 8.25 -10.79 -15.85
C ALA A 486 7.78 -12.17 -16.32
N THR A 487 8.09 -13.20 -15.53
CA THR A 487 7.65 -14.58 -15.77
C THR A 487 6.38 -14.84 -14.98
N VAL A 488 5.34 -15.32 -15.65
CA VAL A 488 4.12 -15.82 -14.98
C VAL A 488 4.03 -17.32 -15.14
N TYR A 489 4.01 -18.02 -14.01
CA TYR A 489 3.67 -19.44 -13.95
C TYR A 489 2.18 -19.61 -13.76
N GLU A 490 1.59 -20.54 -14.48
CA GLU A 490 0.29 -21.13 -14.19
C GLU A 490 0.52 -22.47 -13.48
N LEU A 491 -0.27 -22.71 -12.43
CA LEU A 491 -0.27 -23.94 -11.65
C LEU A 491 -1.37 -24.84 -12.23
N GLU A 492 -0.99 -25.89 -12.96
CA GLU A 492 -1.90 -26.63 -13.85
C GLU A 492 -3.03 -27.36 -13.09
N ASP A 493 -2.74 -27.83 -11.87
CA ASP A 493 -3.69 -28.57 -11.03
C ASP A 493 -4.26 -27.73 -9.86
N ALA A 494 -4.06 -26.40 -9.89
CA ALA A 494 -4.50 -25.55 -8.79
C ALA A 494 -6.04 -25.56 -8.68
N PRO A 495 -6.60 -25.84 -7.48
CA PRO A 495 -8.05 -25.94 -7.30
C PRO A 495 -8.79 -24.59 -7.36
N GLY A 496 -8.05 -23.48 -7.47
CA GLY A 496 -8.61 -22.13 -7.52
C GLY A 496 -9.16 -21.63 -6.18
N ARG A 497 -9.77 -20.44 -6.22
CA ARG A 497 -10.37 -19.77 -5.06
C ARG A 497 -11.67 -20.44 -4.61
N PHE A 498 -12.41 -21.02 -5.54
CA PHE A 498 -13.66 -21.74 -5.29
C PHE A 498 -13.47 -23.19 -5.67
N ARG A 499 -13.57 -24.09 -4.69
CA ARG A 499 -13.36 -25.53 -4.93
C ARG A 499 -14.38 -26.39 -4.21
N TRP A 500 -14.60 -27.57 -4.77
CA TRP A 500 -15.46 -28.58 -4.16
C TRP A 500 -14.63 -29.51 -3.29
N ALA A 501 -15.05 -29.69 -2.04
CA ALA A 501 -14.52 -30.70 -1.16
C ALA A 501 -15.59 -31.75 -0.87
N GLY A 502 -15.47 -32.90 -1.53
CA GLY A 502 -16.34 -34.04 -1.29
C GLY A 502 -16.09 -34.71 0.07
N ARG A 503 -14.92 -34.46 0.69
CA ARG A 503 -14.52 -35.01 1.99
C ARG A 503 -14.19 -33.91 2.99
N ALA A 504 -14.38 -34.19 4.27
CA ALA A 504 -13.98 -33.30 5.35
C ALA A 504 -13.19 -34.04 6.43
N VAL A 505 -12.19 -33.37 6.99
CA VAL A 505 -11.43 -33.80 8.17
C VAL A 505 -11.48 -32.70 9.21
N VAL A 506 -11.72 -33.05 10.46
CA VAL A 506 -11.71 -32.08 11.57
C VAL A 506 -10.33 -32.11 12.23
N GLU A 507 -9.65 -30.97 12.22
CA GLU A 507 -8.39 -30.78 12.94
C GLU A 507 -8.53 -29.56 13.87
N ARG A 508 -8.58 -29.84 15.18
CA ARG A 508 -8.87 -28.82 16.19
C ARG A 508 -7.62 -28.04 16.58
N ASP A 509 -6.43 -28.63 16.45
CA ASP A 509 -5.17 -27.98 16.76
C ASP A 509 -4.76 -27.01 15.63
N PRO A 510 -4.69 -25.69 15.88
CA PRO A 510 -4.29 -24.71 14.87
C PRO A 510 -2.92 -24.98 14.24
N ALA A 511 -1.93 -25.44 15.01
CA ALA A 511 -0.59 -25.69 14.49
C ALA A 511 -0.58 -26.88 13.53
N ARG A 512 -1.30 -27.95 13.89
CA ARG A 512 -1.49 -29.12 13.01
C ARG A 512 -2.33 -28.79 11.79
N ARG A 513 -3.31 -27.88 11.89
CA ARG A 513 -4.05 -27.39 10.73
C ARG A 513 -3.14 -26.73 9.71
N VAL A 514 -2.31 -25.79 10.15
CA VAL A 514 -1.35 -25.09 9.28
C VAL A 514 -0.43 -26.09 8.59
N GLU A 515 0.24 -26.97 9.35
CA GLU A 515 1.11 -28.01 8.82
C GLU A 515 0.41 -28.90 7.76
N ARG A 516 -0.82 -29.36 8.07
CA ARG A 516 -1.61 -30.21 7.19
C ARG A 516 -2.04 -29.51 5.89
N VAL A 517 -2.38 -28.22 5.98
CA VAL A 517 -2.83 -27.41 4.84
C VAL A 517 -1.64 -27.03 3.96
N THR A 518 -0.52 -26.61 4.53
CA THR A 518 0.65 -26.14 3.76
C THR A 518 1.62 -27.24 3.36
N GLY A 519 1.56 -28.42 4.00
CA GLY A 519 2.49 -29.53 3.78
C GLY A 519 2.17 -30.43 2.59
N GLY A 520 1.07 -30.21 1.86
CA GLY A 520 0.67 -31.02 0.71
C GLY A 520 0.12 -32.41 1.05
N GLU A 521 -0.08 -32.73 2.34
CA GLU A 521 -0.63 -34.02 2.77
C GLU A 521 -2.14 -34.16 2.52
N THR A 522 -2.84 -33.03 2.35
CA THR A 522 -4.29 -33.00 2.21
C THR A 522 -4.68 -32.90 0.74
N PRO A 523 -5.41 -33.88 0.18
CA PRO A 523 -5.87 -33.80 -1.20
C PRO A 523 -6.82 -32.62 -1.45
N ALA A 524 -6.82 -32.07 -2.66
CA ALA A 524 -7.65 -30.93 -3.05
C ALA A 524 -9.17 -31.18 -2.87
N ASP A 525 -9.62 -32.44 -2.89
CA ASP A 525 -11.03 -32.84 -2.66
C ASP A 525 -11.43 -32.89 -1.18
N THR A 526 -10.52 -32.53 -0.28
CA THR A 526 -10.68 -32.63 1.18
C THR A 526 -10.55 -31.25 1.82
N VAL A 527 -11.52 -30.88 2.67
CA VAL A 527 -11.48 -29.66 3.49
C VAL A 527 -11.08 -29.97 4.93
N VAL A 528 -10.25 -29.10 5.52
CA VAL A 528 -9.85 -29.21 6.93
C VAL A 528 -10.69 -28.25 7.78
N LEU A 529 -11.62 -28.76 8.58
CA LEU A 529 -12.51 -27.97 9.42
C LEU A 529 -11.90 -27.74 10.82
N SER A 530 -12.14 -26.57 11.40
CA SER A 530 -11.67 -26.22 12.75
C SER A 530 -12.45 -26.93 13.87
N ALA A 531 -13.71 -27.30 13.60
CA ALA A 531 -14.65 -27.91 14.53
C ALA A 531 -15.59 -28.89 13.81
N ASP A 532 -16.33 -29.69 14.57
CA ASP A 532 -17.34 -30.56 13.99
C ASP A 532 -18.45 -29.72 13.34
N PRO A 533 -18.93 -30.10 12.14
CA PRO A 533 -20.02 -29.39 11.50
C PRO A 533 -21.32 -29.57 12.32
N PRO A 534 -22.28 -28.62 12.24
CA PRO A 534 -23.54 -28.69 12.97
C PRO A 534 -24.31 -29.99 12.70
N ALA A 535 -25.12 -30.42 13.66
CA ALA A 535 -25.98 -31.59 13.48
C ALA A 535 -26.91 -31.40 12.27
N GLY A 536 -26.87 -32.36 11.33
CA GLY A 536 -27.62 -32.30 10.07
C GLY A 536 -26.82 -31.77 8.88
N ALA A 537 -25.58 -31.29 9.09
CA ALA A 537 -24.69 -30.98 7.98
C ALA A 537 -24.30 -32.26 7.20
N PRO A 538 -24.23 -32.19 5.86
CA PRO A 538 -23.80 -33.29 5.01
C PRO A 538 -22.41 -33.81 5.44
N PRO A 539 -22.23 -35.12 5.67
CA PRO A 539 -20.99 -35.66 6.24
C PRO A 539 -19.80 -35.67 5.27
N GLY A 540 -19.99 -35.26 4.00
CA GLY A 540 -18.93 -35.31 2.97
C GLY A 540 -18.48 -36.74 2.69
N ARG A 541 -19.29 -37.50 1.92
CA ARG A 541 -19.04 -38.94 1.67
C ARG A 541 -18.09 -39.22 0.49
N GLY A 542 -17.47 -38.17 -0.06
CA GLY A 542 -16.73 -38.20 -1.31
C GLY A 542 -17.66 -38.09 -2.53
N GLY A 543 -17.12 -37.50 -3.60
CA GLY A 543 -17.81 -37.26 -4.86
C GLY A 543 -17.40 -35.91 -5.45
N THR A 544 -17.68 -35.73 -6.74
CA THR A 544 -17.31 -34.53 -7.52
C THR A 544 -18.50 -33.60 -7.67
N ALA A 545 -18.22 -32.32 -7.90
CA ALA A 545 -19.21 -31.33 -8.30
C ALA A 545 -18.66 -30.46 -9.42
N THR A 546 -19.53 -29.95 -10.27
CA THR A 546 -19.20 -28.82 -11.16
C THR A 546 -19.58 -27.52 -10.46
N ILE A 547 -18.71 -26.53 -10.55
CA ILE A 547 -18.87 -25.22 -9.91
C ILE A 547 -18.85 -24.16 -10.99
N GLU A 548 -19.85 -23.28 -10.98
CA GLU A 548 -19.89 -22.08 -11.82
C GLU A 548 -19.97 -20.85 -10.93
N VAL A 549 -18.98 -19.97 -11.03
CA VAL A 549 -18.93 -18.72 -10.25
C VAL A 549 -19.68 -17.64 -11.02
N VAL A 550 -20.90 -17.34 -10.58
CA VAL A 550 -21.78 -16.34 -11.23
C VAL A 550 -21.40 -14.92 -10.82
N ASP A 551 -21.09 -14.70 -9.54
CA ASP A 551 -20.59 -13.43 -9.03
C ASP A 551 -19.49 -13.66 -7.98
N ALA A 552 -18.43 -12.87 -8.08
CA ALA A 552 -17.24 -12.94 -7.24
C ALA A 552 -16.89 -11.56 -6.64
N GLY A 553 -17.90 -10.73 -6.40
CA GLY A 553 -17.81 -9.37 -5.86
C GLY A 553 -17.16 -9.25 -4.47
N GLY A 554 -17.02 -8.01 -4.01
CA GLY A 554 -16.40 -7.71 -2.70
C GLY A 554 -17.32 -7.89 -1.49
N ASP A 555 -18.63 -7.69 -1.69
CA ASP A 555 -19.65 -7.75 -0.64
C ASP A 555 -20.67 -8.88 -0.87
N GLU A 556 -20.70 -9.47 -2.06
CA GLU A 556 -21.61 -10.56 -2.45
C GLU A 556 -20.83 -11.57 -3.31
N LEU A 557 -21.09 -12.87 -3.11
CA LEU A 557 -20.59 -13.99 -3.90
C LEU A 557 -21.77 -14.90 -4.23
N ARG A 558 -21.85 -15.35 -5.49
CA ARG A 558 -22.88 -16.27 -5.95
C ARG A 558 -22.23 -17.39 -6.76
N VAL A 559 -22.46 -18.62 -6.32
CA VAL A 559 -21.84 -19.81 -6.90
C VAL A 559 -22.92 -20.85 -7.15
N GLU A 560 -23.01 -21.34 -8.39
CA GLU A 560 -23.86 -22.46 -8.76
C GLU A 560 -23.05 -23.75 -8.65
N VAL A 561 -23.65 -24.77 -8.03
CA VAL A 561 -23.01 -26.05 -7.73
C VAL A 561 -23.94 -27.16 -8.18
N ASP A 562 -23.43 -28.06 -9.03
CA ASP A 562 -24.08 -29.35 -9.34
C ASP A 562 -23.23 -30.47 -8.74
N ALA A 563 -23.67 -31.00 -7.60
CA ALA A 563 -22.92 -31.93 -6.78
C ALA A 563 -23.48 -33.36 -6.89
N ALA A 564 -22.62 -34.31 -7.28
CA ALA A 564 -22.98 -35.74 -7.35
C ALA A 564 -23.25 -36.36 -5.97
N SER A 565 -22.78 -35.71 -4.90
CA SER A 565 -22.90 -36.16 -3.51
C SER A 565 -22.86 -34.98 -2.57
N ASP A 566 -23.29 -35.19 -1.33
CA ASP A 566 -23.04 -34.32 -0.18
C ASP A 566 -21.56 -33.89 -0.06
N GLY A 567 -21.29 -32.60 0.15
CA GLY A 567 -19.95 -32.07 0.37
C GLY A 567 -19.93 -30.60 0.76
N TYR A 568 -18.83 -29.92 0.43
CA TYR A 568 -18.56 -28.55 0.87
C TYR A 568 -18.07 -27.69 -0.30
N LEU A 569 -18.70 -26.53 -0.50
CA LEU A 569 -18.11 -25.46 -1.29
C LEU A 569 -17.11 -24.72 -0.41
N VAL A 570 -15.84 -24.76 -0.78
CA VAL A 570 -14.77 -24.04 -0.08
C VAL A 570 -14.47 -22.75 -0.83
N VAL A 571 -14.41 -21.64 -0.10
CA VAL A 571 -14.04 -20.32 -0.61
C VAL A 571 -12.76 -19.89 0.09
N ALA A 572 -11.66 -19.78 -0.66
CA ALA A 572 -10.31 -19.43 -0.17
C ALA A 572 -10.18 -17.94 0.21
N ASP A 573 -11.21 -17.35 0.80
CA ASP A 573 -11.21 -15.99 1.31
C ASP A 573 -11.26 -15.98 2.82
N THR A 574 -10.64 -14.96 3.42
CA THR A 574 -10.79 -14.65 4.84
C THR A 574 -12.16 -14.02 5.08
N ILE A 575 -13.21 -14.77 4.78
CA ILE A 575 -14.60 -14.40 4.99
C ILE A 575 -14.86 -14.47 6.49
N GLN A 576 -14.82 -13.29 7.10
CA GLN A 576 -14.86 -13.12 8.53
C GLN A 576 -16.27 -12.79 9.03
N ASP A 577 -16.30 -12.35 10.27
CA ASP A 577 -17.46 -11.79 10.93
C ASP A 577 -18.22 -10.75 10.09
N GLY A 578 -19.53 -10.94 10.02
CA GLY A 578 -20.44 -10.09 9.22
C GLY A 578 -20.88 -10.74 7.92
N TRP A 579 -20.24 -11.83 7.49
CA TRP A 579 -20.73 -12.62 6.36
C TRP A 579 -21.82 -13.61 6.75
N MET A 580 -22.73 -13.86 5.82
CA MET A 580 -23.79 -14.86 5.94
C MET A 580 -23.86 -15.68 4.66
N ALA A 581 -24.10 -16.99 4.79
CA ALA A 581 -24.29 -17.89 3.67
C ALA A 581 -25.74 -18.39 3.59
N SER A 582 -26.19 -18.69 2.38
CA SER A 582 -27.44 -19.41 2.13
C SER A 582 -27.27 -20.40 0.97
N VAL A 583 -27.99 -21.51 1.04
CA VAL A 583 -28.13 -22.50 -0.05
C VAL A 583 -29.58 -22.47 -0.50
N ASP A 584 -29.82 -22.13 -1.77
CA ASP A 584 -31.15 -21.93 -2.36
C ASP A 584 -32.03 -20.92 -1.61
N GLY A 585 -31.40 -19.92 -0.98
CA GLY A 585 -32.05 -18.89 -0.18
C GLY A 585 -32.29 -19.27 1.29
N ASP A 586 -32.09 -20.53 1.67
CA ASP A 586 -32.19 -20.97 3.05
C ASP A 586 -30.87 -20.74 3.80
N PRO A 587 -30.88 -20.21 5.05
CA PRO A 587 -29.67 -19.95 5.80
C PRO A 587 -28.80 -21.20 6.00
N ALA A 588 -27.52 -21.10 5.64
CA ALA A 588 -26.54 -22.16 5.80
C ALA A 588 -25.41 -21.72 6.74
N PRO A 589 -24.83 -22.65 7.53
CA PRO A 589 -23.70 -22.33 8.38
C PRO A 589 -22.46 -22.06 7.53
N LEU A 590 -21.65 -21.11 7.97
CA LEU A 590 -20.35 -20.81 7.42
C LEU A 590 -19.30 -21.36 8.39
N LEU A 591 -18.52 -22.33 7.92
CA LEU A 591 -17.59 -23.12 8.75
C LEU A 591 -16.15 -22.65 8.50
N ASP A 592 -15.33 -22.52 9.55
CA ASP A 592 -13.90 -22.24 9.35
C ASP A 592 -13.23 -23.45 8.68
N ALA A 593 -12.60 -23.19 7.54
CA ALA A 593 -12.01 -24.18 6.67
C ALA A 593 -10.56 -23.82 6.37
N ASP A 594 -9.72 -24.84 6.18
CA ASP A 594 -8.32 -24.73 5.76
C ASP A 594 -7.56 -23.64 6.55
N HIS A 595 -7.84 -23.60 7.85
CA HIS A 595 -7.33 -22.65 8.86
C HIS A 595 -7.77 -21.19 8.71
N ALA A 596 -7.71 -20.60 7.51
CA ALA A 596 -7.97 -19.17 7.29
C ALA A 596 -9.19 -18.84 6.43
N PHE A 597 -9.86 -19.87 5.92
CA PHE A 597 -10.89 -19.77 4.89
C PHE A 597 -12.23 -20.28 5.39
N VAL A 598 -13.21 -20.39 4.48
CA VAL A 598 -14.57 -20.79 4.84
C VAL A 598 -15.09 -21.90 3.94
N ALA A 599 -15.98 -22.72 4.51
CA ALA A 599 -16.72 -23.73 3.79
C ALA A 599 -18.22 -23.61 4.06
N VAL A 600 -19.02 -23.82 3.02
CA VAL A 600 -20.48 -23.94 3.10
C VAL A 600 -20.86 -25.39 2.79
N PRO A 601 -21.58 -26.08 3.69
CA PRO A 601 -22.09 -27.41 3.40
C PRO A 601 -23.17 -27.36 2.33
N VAL A 602 -23.07 -28.22 1.32
CA VAL A 602 -24.02 -28.30 0.19
C VAL A 602 -24.46 -29.77 0.03
N PRO A 603 -25.77 -30.05 -0.02
CA PRO A 603 -26.26 -31.40 -0.29
C PRO A 603 -26.03 -31.81 -1.75
N ALA A 604 -26.25 -33.10 -2.06
CA ALA A 604 -26.23 -33.58 -3.44
C ALA A 604 -27.37 -32.94 -4.28
N GLY A 605 -27.05 -32.54 -5.51
CA GLY A 605 -27.99 -31.91 -6.45
C GLY A 605 -27.48 -30.57 -6.99
N GLU A 606 -28.36 -29.89 -7.72
CA GLU A 606 -28.15 -28.51 -8.22
C GLU A 606 -28.56 -27.50 -7.15
N HIS A 607 -27.64 -26.61 -6.80
CA HIS A 607 -27.80 -25.64 -5.73
C HIS A 607 -27.17 -24.30 -6.08
N VAL A 608 -27.78 -23.22 -5.59
CA VAL A 608 -27.18 -21.89 -5.59
C VAL A 608 -26.69 -21.56 -4.19
N VAL A 609 -25.40 -21.28 -4.06
CA VAL A 609 -24.78 -20.82 -2.83
C VAL A 609 -24.53 -19.31 -2.91
N ASP A 610 -25.18 -18.55 -2.03
CA ASP A 610 -25.02 -17.10 -1.92
C ASP A 610 -24.29 -16.76 -0.61
N LEU A 611 -23.23 -15.94 -0.68
CA LEU A 611 -22.57 -15.34 0.48
C LEU A 611 -22.69 -13.82 0.41
N ARG A 612 -23.07 -13.17 1.50
CA ARG A 612 -23.22 -11.70 1.56
C ARG A 612 -22.63 -11.10 2.82
N TYR A 613 -22.01 -9.94 2.68
CA TYR A 613 -21.45 -9.17 3.78
C TYR A 613 -22.46 -8.19 4.36
N VAL A 614 -22.68 -8.28 5.67
CA VAL A 614 -23.52 -7.39 6.46
C VAL A 614 -22.71 -6.90 7.66
N PRO A 615 -22.22 -5.64 7.64
CA PRO A 615 -21.35 -5.14 8.69
C PRO A 615 -22.00 -5.22 10.07
N ARG A 616 -21.29 -5.82 11.03
CA ARG A 616 -21.77 -5.90 12.41
C ARG A 616 -22.03 -4.51 12.99
N GLY A 617 -23.15 -4.36 13.71
CA GLY A 617 -23.53 -3.08 14.31
C GLY A 617 -24.04 -2.02 13.33
N TRP A 618 -24.14 -2.31 12.02
CA TRP A 618 -24.68 -1.38 11.03
C TRP A 618 -26.08 -0.89 11.41
N THR A 619 -27.02 -1.81 11.65
CA THR A 619 -28.41 -1.48 11.99
C THR A 619 -28.50 -0.67 13.27
N ALA A 620 -27.76 -1.05 14.32
CA ALA A 620 -27.72 -0.30 15.58
C ALA A 620 -27.14 1.12 15.37
N GLY A 621 -26.07 1.24 14.59
CA GLY A 621 -25.48 2.51 14.23
C GLY A 621 -26.44 3.41 13.46
N LEU A 622 -27.17 2.87 12.48
CA LEU A 622 -28.18 3.60 11.72
C LEU A 622 -29.29 4.16 12.62
N VAL A 623 -29.82 3.32 13.52
CA VAL A 623 -30.86 3.73 14.47
C VAL A 623 -30.36 4.85 15.39
N LEU A 624 -29.18 4.70 15.99
CA LEU A 624 -28.60 5.69 16.90
C LEU A 624 -28.28 7.02 16.19
N SER A 625 -27.78 6.95 14.96
CA SER A 625 -27.54 8.12 14.11
C SER A 625 -28.85 8.83 13.76
N GLY A 626 -29.88 8.09 13.37
CA GLY A 626 -31.20 8.64 13.04
C GLY A 626 -31.85 9.34 14.22
N VAL A 627 -31.86 8.72 15.40
CA VAL A 627 -32.38 9.33 16.64
C VAL A 627 -31.63 10.63 16.97
N ALA A 628 -30.30 10.62 16.88
CA ALA A 628 -29.50 11.82 17.13
C ALA A 628 -29.79 12.96 16.15
N ALA A 629 -29.99 12.64 14.87
CA ALA A 629 -30.37 13.62 13.85
C ALA A 629 -31.74 14.25 14.16
N LEU A 630 -32.73 13.43 14.51
CA LEU A 630 -34.05 13.92 14.90
C LEU A 630 -34.01 14.85 16.11
N VAL A 631 -33.20 14.53 17.13
CA VAL A 631 -33.01 15.39 18.31
C VAL A 631 -32.39 16.73 17.93
N LEU A 632 -31.36 16.73 17.08
CA LEU A 632 -30.70 17.98 16.65
C LEU A 632 -31.60 18.85 15.79
N ILE A 633 -32.38 18.24 14.88
CA ILE A 633 -33.39 18.95 14.09
C ILE A 633 -34.43 19.56 15.04
N GLY A 634 -34.93 18.80 16.01
CA GLY A 634 -35.85 19.30 17.04
C GLY A 634 -35.28 20.49 17.83
N ALA A 635 -34.01 20.40 18.24
CA ALA A 635 -33.30 21.49 18.94
C ALA A 635 -33.12 22.74 18.05
N ALA A 636 -32.78 22.55 16.77
CA ALA A 636 -32.64 23.65 15.82
C ALA A 636 -33.98 24.34 15.54
N VAL A 637 -35.05 23.56 15.30
CA VAL A 637 -36.40 24.09 15.06
C VAL A 637 -36.91 24.85 16.29
N THR A 638 -36.74 24.30 17.49
CA THR A 638 -37.13 24.98 18.73
C THR A 638 -36.31 26.25 18.98
N GLY A 639 -34.99 26.20 18.76
CA GLY A 639 -34.12 27.37 18.86
C GLY A 639 -34.48 28.47 17.84
N TRP A 640 -34.84 28.09 16.61
CA TRP A 640 -35.30 29.03 15.59
C TRP A 640 -36.65 29.65 15.92
N ARG A 641 -37.61 28.85 16.41
CA ARG A 641 -38.91 29.34 16.88
C ARG A 641 -38.75 30.32 18.05
N ARG A 642 -37.85 30.04 19.01
CA ARG A 642 -37.54 30.93 20.14
C ARG A 642 -36.79 32.21 19.77
N ARG A 643 -36.15 32.28 18.60
CA ARG A 643 -35.51 33.50 18.08
C ARG A 643 -36.48 34.36 17.25
N ARG A 644 -37.59 33.78 16.80
CA ARG A 644 -38.64 34.46 16.02
C ARG A 644 -39.80 34.96 16.88
N ALA A 645 -40.13 34.22 17.95
CA ALA A 645 -40.95 34.71 19.06
C ALA A 645 -40.11 35.64 19.94
#